data_AF-F5T977-F1
#
_entry.id   AF-F5T977-F1
#
_cell.length_a   1.000
_cell.length_b   1.000
_cell.length_c   1.000
_cell.angle_alpha   90.00
_cell.angle_beta   90.00
_cell.angle_gamma   90.00
#
_symmetry.space_group_name_H-M   'P 1'
#
loop_
_entity.id
_entity.type
_entity.pdbx_description
1 polymer ?
#
loop_
_entity_poly.entity_id
_entity_poly.type
_entity_poly.pdbx_seq_one_letter_code
_entity_poly.pdbx_strand_id
1 'polypeptide(L)'
;MQWEKDFFYDEVRGGFYIPGMMKRAWGAELSVLKEIDKICRKHRIPYFLSSGTLLGAVREGGQFIPWDDDVDIEMFRKDYMKFLRVAKEELPEELYIRAIEVNIETASFVPKVGLREDVMSLPTLEKYCFFPYKVEIDIFLLDELSDKEEEELYREEVLTMLYSLNDMVFEGTSREDVELLLEKIEEALHFHFDRNLSLNLQIKSLINRFFQEFNETEGHNIAIFPYYHLLGNCRFPRKAYENTILLPFCGMRFPAAEGYEMRLDSEYGDWHKKSKSGEDHNYPCYKESEEHVSRILPAKAFPRYSFQKESMERNLVRSLRKQYLGILDGFFLEERRGTELLQKGEYAAYQSLLAALQEGAIAFGELLGEKIGKDAESISLLESYCEMLYQRYQNASSPEEKKKEIMQEEETVSLLKALKERVGKELKVQAVFLLHRAKDFAGLRPLVDALRKENVDCKIIPIPYYDKAVNGAFREVHYEGGEFPKEYAITDYKSYDFEKELPDCIVMNSPYDEYNPVFSIESAFYSRNLKRFTGKLIYIPWFVTDEIDPENPEDGKAFYNMRYYVTVPGVFHADYTIVQSEGMKKAYLVKILQFLEEEEKLHGTLGIEGADESGKKSIDEVLVIMLKKILGAGSCLLGEKEGQGTKEVVSCFLRLLSQ
;
A
#
# COMPACT_ATOMS: atom_id res chain seq x y z
N MET A 1 -14.97 1.51 22.60
CA MET A 1 -13.65 1.11 22.10
C MET A 1 -12.97 2.39 21.68
N GLN A 2 -11.79 2.67 22.23
CA GLN A 2 -10.94 3.74 21.72
C GLN A 2 -9.86 3.04 20.91
N TRP A 3 -9.86 3.32 19.61
CA TRP A 3 -8.81 2.84 18.73
C TRP A 3 -7.54 3.63 19.02
N GLU A 4 -6.39 2.96 19.00
CA GLU A 4 -5.12 3.67 18.97
C GLU A 4 -5.06 4.54 17.71
N LYS A 5 -4.45 5.74 17.81
CA LYS A 5 -4.33 6.70 16.71
C LYS A 5 -3.83 6.03 15.42
N ASP A 6 -2.87 5.12 15.57
CA ASP A 6 -2.20 4.47 14.45
C ASP A 6 -2.90 3.24 13.89
N PHE A 7 -3.99 2.78 14.54
CA PHE A 7 -4.63 1.53 14.16
C PHE A 7 -5.03 1.54 12.70
N PHE A 8 -5.63 2.62 12.16
CA PHE A 8 -6.15 2.62 10.80
C PHE A 8 -5.14 2.92 9.68
N TYR A 9 -3.90 3.30 10.01
CA TYR A 9 -2.88 3.54 8.98
C TYR A 9 -2.26 2.23 8.49
N ASP A 10 -1.68 2.27 7.30
CA ASP A 10 -0.91 1.17 6.75
C ASP A 10 0.19 0.70 7.74
N GLU A 11 0.42 -0.61 7.75
CA GLU A 11 1.39 -1.27 8.64
C GLU A 11 2.03 -2.45 7.90
N VAL A 12 3.28 -2.77 8.23
CA VAL A 12 3.83 -4.09 7.95
C VAL A 12 3.98 -4.87 9.23
N ARG A 13 3.36 -6.06 9.29
CA ARG A 13 3.42 -6.98 10.42
C ARG A 13 3.86 -8.35 9.94
N GLY A 14 4.94 -8.88 10.53
CA GLY A 14 5.47 -10.19 10.17
C GLY A 14 5.80 -10.33 8.67
N GLY A 15 6.33 -9.27 8.05
CA GLY A 15 6.67 -9.26 6.63
C GLY A 15 5.47 -9.06 5.68
N PHE A 16 4.25 -8.88 6.18
CA PHE A 16 3.05 -8.69 5.36
C PHE A 16 2.53 -7.24 5.41
N TYR A 17 2.29 -6.63 4.26
CA TYR A 17 1.72 -5.28 4.16
C TYR A 17 0.21 -5.32 4.37
N ILE A 18 -0.25 -4.66 5.43
CA ILE A 18 -1.66 -4.53 5.80
C ILE A 18 -2.13 -3.13 5.39
N PRO A 19 -2.96 -2.99 4.35
CA PRO A 19 -3.46 -1.69 3.93
C PRO A 19 -4.45 -1.13 4.94
N GLY A 20 -4.50 0.19 5.09
CA GLY A 20 -5.44 0.86 6.01
C GLY A 20 -6.90 0.51 5.75
N MET A 21 -7.27 0.16 4.50
CA MET A 21 -8.63 -0.32 4.20
C MET A 21 -8.94 -1.66 4.87
N MET A 22 -7.99 -2.60 4.92
CA MET A 22 -8.16 -3.87 5.63
C MET A 22 -8.37 -3.61 7.13
N LYS A 23 -7.62 -2.66 7.69
CA LYS A 23 -7.79 -2.30 9.09
C LYS A 23 -9.13 -1.63 9.40
N ARG A 24 -9.73 -0.93 8.42
CA ARG A 24 -11.12 -0.46 8.54
C ARG A 24 -12.11 -1.62 8.51
N ALA A 25 -11.88 -2.65 7.69
CA ALA A 25 -12.68 -3.88 7.68
C ALA A 25 -12.68 -4.53 9.07
N TRP A 26 -11.49 -4.82 9.61
CA TRP A 26 -11.30 -5.34 10.96
C TRP A 26 -11.99 -4.49 12.04
N GLY A 27 -11.91 -3.17 11.93
CA GLY A 27 -12.58 -2.25 12.85
C GLY A 27 -14.11 -2.32 12.78
N ALA A 28 -14.66 -2.49 11.57
CA ALA A 28 -16.08 -2.65 11.33
C ALA A 28 -16.59 -4.02 11.80
N GLU A 29 -15.85 -5.10 11.52
CA GLU A 29 -16.13 -6.46 12.01
C GLU A 29 -16.13 -6.52 13.53
N LEU A 30 -15.12 -5.96 14.20
CA LEU A 30 -15.10 -5.88 15.66
C LEU A 30 -16.29 -5.07 16.23
N SER A 31 -16.79 -4.08 15.48
CA SER A 31 -17.98 -3.32 15.86
C SER A 31 -19.26 -4.17 15.73
N VAL A 32 -19.36 -5.02 14.71
CA VAL A 32 -20.46 -6.00 14.57
C VAL A 32 -20.35 -7.08 15.65
N LEU A 33 -19.17 -7.66 15.86
CA LEU A 33 -18.92 -8.70 16.87
C LEU A 33 -19.29 -8.20 18.26
N LYS A 34 -19.01 -6.94 18.57
CA LYS A 34 -19.39 -6.32 19.83
C LYS A 34 -20.91 -6.23 20.03
N GLU A 35 -21.69 -5.97 18.99
CA GLU A 35 -23.16 -6.00 19.10
C GLU A 35 -23.66 -7.44 19.29
N ILE A 36 -23.06 -8.43 18.63
CA ILE A 36 -23.34 -9.85 18.87
C ILE A 36 -23.01 -10.23 20.32
N ASP A 37 -21.81 -9.91 20.81
CA ASP A 37 -21.36 -10.18 22.19
C ASP A 37 -22.30 -9.55 23.21
N LYS A 38 -22.72 -8.30 23.00
CA LYS A 38 -23.65 -7.60 23.87
C LYS A 38 -25.01 -8.32 23.98
N ILE A 39 -25.58 -8.74 22.84
CA ILE A 39 -26.84 -9.49 22.80
C ILE A 39 -26.65 -10.85 23.50
N CYS A 40 -25.59 -11.58 23.16
CA CYS A 40 -25.31 -12.89 23.73
C CYS A 40 -25.11 -12.84 25.25
N ARG A 41 -24.34 -11.87 25.76
CA ARG A 41 -24.16 -11.67 27.21
C ARG A 41 -25.45 -11.31 27.93
N LYS A 42 -26.26 -10.42 27.35
CA LYS A 42 -27.55 -10.01 27.93
C LYS A 42 -28.48 -11.21 28.11
N HIS A 43 -28.51 -12.10 27.12
CA HIS A 43 -29.40 -13.27 27.10
C HIS A 43 -28.74 -14.57 27.58
N ARG A 44 -27.48 -14.51 28.03
CA ARG A 44 -26.69 -15.67 28.49
C ARG A 44 -26.61 -16.77 27.43
N ILE A 45 -26.39 -16.39 26.19
CA ILE A 45 -26.23 -17.29 25.05
C ILE A 45 -24.73 -17.52 24.84
N PRO A 46 -24.24 -18.76 24.99
CA PRO A 46 -22.84 -19.08 24.70
C PRO A 46 -22.54 -18.95 23.20
N TYR A 47 -21.37 -18.41 22.90
CA TYR A 47 -20.73 -18.45 21.59
C TYR A 47 -19.22 -18.48 21.82
N PHE A 48 -18.45 -18.83 20.80
CA PHE A 48 -17.00 -18.96 20.90
C PHE A 48 -16.33 -18.33 19.68
N LEU A 49 -15.12 -17.78 19.82
CA LEU A 49 -14.28 -17.43 18.67
C LEU A 49 -13.93 -18.71 17.89
N SER A 50 -13.92 -18.65 16.56
CA SER A 50 -13.57 -19.77 15.68
C SER A 50 -12.44 -19.40 14.71
N SER A 51 -11.87 -20.42 14.05
CA SER A 51 -11.07 -20.29 12.83
C SER A 51 -9.97 -19.22 12.90
N GLY A 52 -9.84 -18.33 11.90
CA GLY A 52 -8.80 -17.30 11.83
C GLY A 52 -8.80 -16.36 13.03
N THR A 53 -10.01 -16.02 13.51
CA THR A 53 -10.20 -15.17 14.69
C THR A 53 -9.68 -15.81 15.98
N LEU A 54 -9.96 -17.10 16.20
CA LEU A 54 -9.44 -17.85 17.34
C LEU A 54 -7.92 -18.00 17.26
N LEU A 55 -7.38 -18.30 16.08
CA LEU A 55 -5.94 -18.34 15.85
C LEU A 55 -5.29 -16.99 16.16
N GLY A 56 -5.88 -15.88 15.74
CA GLY A 56 -5.42 -14.54 16.10
C GLY A 56 -5.39 -14.31 17.61
N ALA A 57 -6.41 -14.79 18.32
CA ALA A 57 -6.50 -14.70 19.78
C ALA A 57 -5.39 -15.46 20.51
N VAL A 58 -5.05 -16.67 20.07
CA VAL A 58 -4.10 -17.56 20.79
C VAL A 58 -2.67 -17.56 20.24
N ARG A 59 -2.47 -17.34 18.93
CA ARG A 59 -1.17 -17.42 18.25
C ARG A 59 -0.55 -16.05 17.98
N GLU A 60 -1.34 -15.07 17.56
CA GLU A 60 -0.86 -13.73 17.19
C GLU A 60 -0.92 -12.72 18.34
N GLY A 61 -0.95 -13.22 19.58
CA GLY A 61 -0.92 -12.38 20.78
C GLY A 61 -2.19 -11.55 21.00
N GLY A 62 -3.35 -12.07 20.56
CA GLY A 62 -4.62 -11.36 20.71
C GLY A 62 -4.86 -10.32 19.62
N GLN A 63 -4.40 -10.56 18.39
CA GLN A 63 -4.52 -9.66 17.25
C GLN A 63 -4.96 -10.42 16.00
N PHE A 64 -5.49 -9.72 15.00
CA PHE A 64 -5.70 -10.31 13.68
C PHE A 64 -4.41 -10.88 13.09
N ILE A 65 -4.56 -12.00 12.40
CA ILE A 65 -3.51 -12.53 11.51
C ILE A 65 -3.37 -11.54 10.35
N PRO A 66 -2.14 -11.18 9.91
CA PRO A 66 -1.95 -10.11 8.93
C PRO A 66 -2.67 -10.28 7.58
N TRP A 67 -2.91 -11.53 7.17
CA TRP A 67 -3.51 -11.91 5.89
C TRP A 67 -4.93 -12.47 6.02
N ASP A 68 -5.53 -12.33 7.19
CA ASP A 68 -6.90 -12.74 7.53
C ASP A 68 -7.80 -11.50 7.43
N ASP A 69 -8.97 -11.64 6.84
CA ASP A 69 -9.81 -10.53 6.39
C ASP A 69 -11.28 -10.62 6.83
N ASP A 70 -11.61 -11.57 7.70
CA ASP A 70 -12.94 -11.73 8.27
C ASP A 70 -12.90 -12.06 9.77
N VAL A 71 -14.09 -12.21 10.34
CA VAL A 71 -14.28 -12.59 11.74
C VAL A 71 -15.26 -13.74 11.85
N ASP A 72 -14.81 -14.78 12.54
CA ASP A 72 -15.54 -16.03 12.72
C ASP A 72 -15.90 -16.27 14.17
N ILE A 73 -17.15 -16.69 14.39
CA ILE A 73 -17.60 -17.24 15.65
C ILE A 73 -18.30 -18.57 15.43
N GLU A 74 -18.49 -19.33 16.49
CA GLU A 74 -19.22 -20.58 16.48
C GLU A 74 -20.21 -20.67 17.64
N MET A 75 -21.31 -21.38 17.39
CA MET A 75 -22.38 -21.61 18.36
C MET A 75 -22.90 -23.03 18.23
N PHE A 76 -23.27 -23.66 19.34
CA PHE A 76 -24.15 -24.83 19.27
C PHE A 76 -25.47 -24.45 18.61
N ARG A 77 -26.02 -25.33 17.77
CA ARG A 77 -27.28 -25.10 17.06
C ARG A 77 -28.40 -24.60 17.98
N LYS A 78 -28.55 -25.23 19.16
CA LYS A 78 -29.55 -24.84 20.16
C LYS A 78 -29.39 -23.40 20.67
N ASP A 79 -28.15 -22.91 20.76
CA ASP A 79 -27.82 -21.59 21.27
C ASP A 79 -27.90 -20.54 20.15
N TYR A 80 -27.48 -20.90 18.93
CA TYR A 80 -27.77 -20.13 17.73
C TYR A 80 -29.27 -19.90 17.53
N MET A 81 -30.11 -20.91 17.72
CA MET A 81 -31.57 -20.76 17.62
C MET A 81 -32.16 -19.83 18.71
N LYS A 82 -31.52 -19.74 19.89
CA LYS A 82 -31.88 -18.72 20.89
C LYS A 82 -31.44 -17.34 20.43
N PHE A 83 -30.22 -17.22 19.91
CA PHE A 83 -29.65 -15.98 19.40
C PHE A 83 -30.54 -15.41 18.28
N LEU A 84 -30.88 -16.22 17.28
CA LEU A 84 -31.71 -15.82 16.15
C LEU A 84 -33.05 -15.19 16.59
N ARG A 85 -33.70 -15.76 17.61
CA ARG A 85 -34.97 -15.25 18.13
C ARG A 85 -34.82 -13.85 18.73
N VAL A 86 -33.81 -13.63 19.56
CA VAL A 86 -33.61 -12.34 20.24
C VAL A 86 -32.98 -11.30 19.31
N ALA A 87 -32.09 -11.73 18.41
CA ALA A 87 -31.39 -10.86 17.48
C ALA A 87 -32.34 -10.21 16.46
N LYS A 88 -33.44 -10.89 16.08
CA LYS A 88 -34.49 -10.31 15.23
C LYS A 88 -35.11 -9.04 15.80
N GLU A 89 -35.16 -8.91 17.12
CA GLU A 89 -35.76 -7.76 17.82
C GLU A 89 -34.72 -6.76 18.32
N GLU A 90 -33.50 -7.22 18.64
CA GLU A 90 -32.48 -6.41 19.32
C GLU A 90 -31.31 -5.97 18.44
N LEU A 91 -31.13 -6.53 17.25
CA LEU A 91 -30.09 -6.04 16.35
C LEU A 91 -30.39 -4.60 15.92
N PRO A 92 -29.36 -3.74 15.87
CA PRO A 92 -29.46 -2.43 15.23
C PRO A 92 -30.03 -2.53 13.80
N GLU A 93 -30.79 -1.53 13.38
CA GLU A 93 -31.50 -1.51 12.09
C GLU A 93 -30.57 -1.62 10.88
N GLU A 94 -29.34 -1.12 11.02
CA GLU A 94 -28.30 -1.22 10.00
C GLU A 94 -27.65 -2.60 9.89
N LEU A 95 -27.91 -3.52 10.84
CA LEU A 95 -27.43 -4.90 10.79
C LEU A 95 -28.53 -5.84 10.29
N TYR A 96 -28.14 -6.94 9.67
CA TYR A 96 -29.05 -7.97 9.20
C TYR A 96 -28.55 -9.37 9.56
N ILE A 97 -29.48 -10.34 9.55
CA ILE A 97 -29.17 -11.76 9.68
C ILE A 97 -29.47 -12.43 8.35
N ARG A 98 -28.53 -13.23 7.87
CA ARG A 98 -28.71 -14.12 6.73
C ARG A 98 -28.58 -15.55 7.21
N ALA A 99 -29.66 -16.30 7.10
CA ALA A 99 -29.74 -17.66 7.59
C ALA A 99 -30.85 -18.43 6.87
N ILE A 100 -30.74 -19.76 6.85
CA ILE A 100 -31.76 -20.63 6.25
C ILE A 100 -33.12 -20.41 6.93
N GLU A 101 -33.13 -20.21 8.24
CA GLU A 101 -34.35 -19.97 9.03
C GLU A 101 -35.00 -18.60 8.77
N VAL A 102 -34.28 -17.66 8.13
CA VAL A 102 -34.77 -16.32 7.78
C VAL A 102 -35.20 -16.26 6.32
N ASN A 103 -34.30 -16.63 5.42
CA ASN A 103 -34.56 -16.72 3.99
C ASN A 103 -33.62 -17.76 3.34
N ILE A 104 -34.16 -18.94 3.08
CA ILE A 104 -33.43 -20.07 2.49
C ILE A 104 -32.88 -19.79 1.08
N GLU A 105 -33.51 -18.88 0.33
CA GLU A 105 -33.08 -18.55 -1.05
C GLU A 105 -31.72 -17.86 -1.07
N THR A 106 -31.48 -16.97 -0.11
CA THR A 106 -30.30 -16.11 -0.07
C THR A 106 -29.21 -16.58 0.90
N ALA A 107 -29.52 -17.53 1.78
CA ALA A 107 -28.60 -17.99 2.82
C ALA A 107 -27.50 -18.92 2.29
N SER A 108 -26.40 -19.09 3.02
CA SER A 108 -25.56 -20.29 2.90
C SER A 108 -25.87 -21.23 4.08
N PHE A 109 -25.16 -22.35 4.19
CA PHE A 109 -25.24 -23.22 5.37
C PHE A 109 -24.57 -22.62 6.61
N VAL A 110 -23.80 -21.55 6.46
CA VAL A 110 -23.15 -20.80 7.54
C VAL A 110 -23.94 -19.50 7.73
N PRO A 111 -24.73 -19.36 8.80
CA PRO A 111 -25.43 -18.11 9.10
C PRO A 111 -24.46 -16.95 9.26
N LYS A 112 -24.91 -15.76 8.90
CA LYS A 112 -24.11 -14.54 8.93
C LYS A 112 -24.86 -13.40 9.58
N VAL A 113 -24.16 -12.60 10.38
CA VAL A 113 -24.64 -11.28 10.84
C VAL A 113 -23.82 -10.23 10.13
N GLY A 114 -24.47 -9.34 9.38
CA GLY A 114 -23.75 -8.39 8.54
C GLY A 114 -24.25 -6.96 8.61
N LEU A 115 -23.43 -6.04 8.09
CA LEU A 115 -23.75 -4.63 7.90
C LEU A 115 -24.40 -4.43 6.53
N ARG A 116 -25.54 -3.74 6.52
CA ARG A 116 -26.29 -3.43 5.31
C ARG A 116 -25.55 -2.43 4.40
N GLU A 117 -25.33 -2.80 3.15
CA GLU A 117 -24.68 -1.93 2.15
C GLU A 117 -25.56 -0.74 1.70
N ASP A 118 -26.89 -0.82 1.85
CA ASP A 118 -27.80 0.26 1.49
C ASP A 118 -27.89 1.37 2.57
N VAL A 119 -27.32 1.14 3.75
CA VAL A 119 -27.36 2.07 4.89
C VAL A 119 -26.05 2.86 4.98
N MET A 120 -25.75 3.63 3.93
CA MET A 120 -24.50 4.40 3.77
C MET A 120 -24.62 5.84 4.28
N SER A 121 -25.11 6.01 5.52
CA SER A 121 -25.13 7.32 6.18
C SER A 121 -23.76 7.64 6.81
N LEU A 122 -23.39 8.92 6.91
CA LEU A 122 -22.15 9.31 7.60
C LEU A 122 -22.09 8.80 9.06
N PRO A 123 -23.16 8.87 9.87
CA PRO A 123 -23.16 8.27 11.21
C PRO A 123 -22.91 6.76 11.21
N THR A 124 -23.49 6.03 10.24
CA THR A 124 -23.25 4.58 10.11
C THR A 124 -21.80 4.32 9.76
N LEU A 125 -21.26 5.01 8.76
CA LEU A 125 -19.84 4.87 8.39
C LEU A 125 -18.93 5.22 9.57
N GLU A 126 -19.20 6.27 10.32
CA GLU A 126 -18.45 6.62 11.54
C GLU A 126 -18.48 5.51 12.59
N LYS A 127 -19.65 4.91 12.82
CA LYS A 127 -19.84 3.80 13.77
C LYS A 127 -19.04 2.56 13.36
N TYR A 128 -18.97 2.27 12.06
CA TYR A 128 -18.28 1.11 11.50
C TYR A 128 -16.94 1.51 10.86
N CYS A 129 -16.18 2.36 11.55
CA CYS A 129 -14.78 2.66 11.25
C CYS A 129 -14.49 3.15 9.82
N PHE A 130 -15.44 3.86 9.22
CA PHE A 130 -15.38 4.34 7.84
C PHE A 130 -15.13 3.22 6.83
N PHE A 131 -15.61 2.02 7.14
CA PHE A 131 -15.59 0.90 6.22
C PHE A 131 -16.86 0.94 5.35
N PRO A 132 -16.71 1.02 4.03
CA PRO A 132 -17.82 1.32 3.12
C PRO A 132 -18.42 0.09 2.44
N TYR A 133 -17.82 -1.07 2.65
CA TYR A 133 -18.19 -2.31 2.02
C TYR A 133 -18.98 -3.18 3.00
N LYS A 134 -19.51 -4.27 2.48
CA LYS A 134 -20.17 -5.30 3.28
C LYS A 134 -19.25 -5.82 4.36
N VAL A 135 -19.82 -5.99 5.54
CA VAL A 135 -19.21 -6.73 6.65
C VAL A 135 -20.13 -7.89 6.96
N GLU A 136 -19.59 -9.08 7.13
CA GLU A 136 -20.31 -10.27 7.56
C GLU A 136 -19.47 -11.03 8.56
N ILE A 137 -20.06 -11.36 9.70
CA ILE A 137 -19.48 -12.28 10.67
C ILE A 137 -20.14 -13.63 10.46
N ASP A 138 -19.31 -14.63 10.24
CA ASP A 138 -19.74 -16.01 10.04
C ASP A 138 -19.99 -16.68 11.40
N ILE A 139 -21.09 -17.43 11.47
CA ILE A 139 -21.50 -18.18 12.66
C ILE A 139 -21.49 -19.66 12.31
N PHE A 140 -20.37 -20.33 12.56
CA PHE A 140 -20.29 -21.77 12.38
C PHE A 140 -21.16 -22.50 13.40
N LEU A 141 -21.92 -23.48 12.92
CA LEU A 141 -22.86 -24.21 13.74
C LEU A 141 -22.26 -25.54 14.17
N LEU A 142 -22.22 -25.74 15.48
CA LEU A 142 -21.77 -26.98 16.11
C LEU A 142 -22.98 -27.90 16.26
N ASP A 143 -23.00 -28.96 15.45
CA ASP A 143 -24.01 -30.01 15.46
C ASP A 143 -23.39 -31.34 15.93
N GLU A 144 -24.21 -32.21 16.50
CA GLU A 144 -23.79 -33.44 17.17
C GLU A 144 -23.66 -34.61 16.20
N LEU A 145 -22.65 -35.46 16.44
CA LEU A 145 -22.47 -36.74 15.79
C LEU A 145 -23.08 -37.84 16.66
N SER A 146 -23.72 -38.83 16.03
CA SER A 146 -24.06 -40.08 16.69
C SER A 146 -22.79 -40.86 17.05
N ASP A 147 -22.83 -41.55 18.18
CA ASP A 147 -21.80 -42.52 18.57
C ASP A 147 -21.95 -43.87 17.84
N LYS A 148 -23.05 -44.07 17.11
CA LYS A 148 -23.29 -45.27 16.31
C LYS A 148 -22.81 -45.06 14.88
N GLU A 149 -21.78 -45.82 14.51
CA GLU A 149 -21.20 -45.78 13.16
C GLU A 149 -22.21 -46.03 12.05
N GLU A 150 -23.18 -46.92 12.25
CA GLU A 150 -24.24 -47.22 11.27
C GLU A 150 -25.16 -46.00 11.01
N GLU A 151 -25.44 -45.19 12.04
CA GLU A 151 -26.27 -44.00 11.92
C GLU A 151 -25.52 -42.87 11.18
N GLU A 152 -24.22 -42.73 11.44
CA GLU A 152 -23.35 -41.78 10.73
C GLU A 152 -23.14 -42.17 9.27
N LEU A 153 -22.93 -43.46 8.98
CA LEU A 153 -22.78 -43.96 7.63
C LEU A 153 -24.03 -43.70 6.81
N TYR A 154 -25.22 -43.96 7.37
CA TYR A 154 -26.49 -43.64 6.73
C TYR A 154 -26.62 -42.14 6.43
N ARG A 155 -26.30 -41.28 7.42
CA ARG A 155 -26.35 -39.83 7.24
C ARG A 155 -25.38 -39.35 6.15
N GLU A 156 -24.17 -39.90 6.11
CA GLU A 156 -23.17 -39.59 5.07
C GLU A 156 -23.63 -40.00 3.68
N GLU A 157 -24.20 -41.20 3.52
CA GLU A 157 -24.77 -41.68 2.25
C GLU A 157 -25.90 -40.76 1.76
N VAL A 158 -26.80 -40.37 2.66
CA VAL A 158 -27.90 -39.46 2.34
C VAL A 158 -27.39 -38.07 1.94
N LEU A 159 -26.48 -37.49 2.73
CA LEU A 159 -25.90 -36.19 2.42
C LEU A 159 -25.19 -36.22 1.07
N THR A 160 -24.40 -37.26 0.78
CA THR A 160 -23.72 -37.46 -0.51
C THR A 160 -24.70 -37.46 -1.67
N MET A 161 -25.82 -38.18 -1.54
CA MET A 161 -26.87 -38.19 -2.56
C MET A 161 -27.52 -36.81 -2.73
N LEU A 162 -27.78 -36.09 -1.64
CA LEU A 162 -28.40 -34.74 -1.68
C LEU A 162 -27.47 -33.70 -2.29
N TYR A 163 -26.17 -33.72 -1.97
CA TYR A 163 -25.17 -32.86 -2.61
C TYR A 163 -25.07 -33.17 -4.10
N SER A 164 -25.00 -34.45 -4.47
CA SER A 164 -24.98 -34.88 -5.87
C SER A 164 -26.21 -34.38 -6.63
N LEU A 165 -27.40 -34.49 -6.03
CA LEU A 165 -28.63 -33.98 -6.65
C LEU A 165 -28.61 -32.45 -6.78
N ASN A 166 -28.13 -31.73 -5.76
CA ASN A 166 -28.00 -30.27 -5.81
C ASN A 166 -27.06 -29.84 -6.94
N ASP A 167 -25.92 -30.50 -7.09
CA ASP A 167 -24.94 -30.20 -8.13
C ASP A 167 -25.50 -30.47 -9.52
N MET A 168 -26.20 -31.60 -9.72
CA MET A 168 -26.86 -31.90 -11.00
C MET A 168 -27.91 -30.84 -11.38
N VAL A 169 -28.69 -30.36 -10.41
CA VAL A 169 -29.68 -29.31 -10.65
C VAL A 169 -29.01 -27.96 -10.94
N PHE A 170 -27.91 -27.64 -10.26
CA PHE A 170 -27.15 -26.41 -10.47
C PHE A 170 -26.43 -26.39 -11.83
N GLU A 171 -25.82 -27.50 -12.23
CA GLU A 171 -25.11 -27.67 -13.51
C GLU A 171 -26.05 -27.79 -14.72
N GLY A 172 -27.35 -27.97 -14.49
CA GLY A 172 -28.33 -28.15 -15.55
C GLY A 172 -28.21 -29.50 -16.26
N THR A 173 -27.92 -30.57 -15.51
CA THR A 173 -27.91 -31.95 -16.00
C THR A 173 -29.28 -32.35 -16.61
N SER A 174 -29.31 -33.42 -17.41
CA SER A 174 -30.54 -33.91 -18.05
C SER A 174 -31.66 -34.18 -17.03
N ARG A 175 -32.90 -33.90 -17.43
CA ARG A 175 -34.07 -34.06 -16.55
C ARG A 175 -34.26 -35.52 -16.15
N GLU A 176 -33.98 -36.44 -17.05
CA GLU A 176 -34.08 -37.88 -16.80
C GLU A 176 -33.10 -38.35 -15.72
N ASP A 177 -31.85 -37.88 -15.76
CA ASP A 177 -30.84 -38.24 -14.76
C ASP A 177 -31.17 -37.65 -13.38
N VAL A 178 -31.64 -36.40 -13.34
CA VAL A 178 -32.10 -35.73 -12.11
C VAL A 178 -33.27 -36.50 -11.49
N GLU A 179 -34.27 -36.88 -12.28
CA GLU A 179 -35.43 -37.61 -11.76
C GLU A 179 -35.04 -39.00 -11.25
N LEU A 180 -34.11 -39.70 -11.90
CA LEU A 180 -33.64 -41.02 -11.45
C LEU A 180 -32.97 -40.97 -10.07
N LEU A 181 -32.12 -39.98 -9.81
CA LEU A 181 -31.49 -39.81 -8.50
C LEU A 181 -32.52 -39.33 -7.45
N LEU A 182 -33.43 -38.44 -7.86
CA LEU A 182 -34.49 -37.94 -7.01
C LEU A 182 -35.39 -39.09 -6.53
N GLU A 183 -35.87 -39.97 -7.41
CA GLU A 183 -36.68 -41.15 -7.04
C GLU A 183 -35.98 -42.07 -6.03
N LYS A 184 -34.66 -42.29 -6.20
CA LYS A 184 -33.86 -43.08 -5.25
C LYS A 184 -33.81 -42.44 -3.86
N ILE A 185 -33.64 -41.12 -3.80
CA ILE A 185 -33.62 -40.37 -2.54
C ILE A 185 -35.00 -40.43 -1.89
N GLU A 186 -36.08 -40.32 -2.66
CA GLU A 186 -37.45 -40.41 -2.15
C GLU A 186 -37.76 -41.78 -1.54
N GLU A 187 -37.31 -42.85 -2.20
CA GLU A 187 -37.42 -44.22 -1.70
C GLU A 187 -36.62 -44.40 -0.40
N ALA A 188 -35.35 -43.95 -0.37
CA ALA A 188 -34.46 -44.07 0.76
C ALA A 188 -34.89 -43.28 2.00
N LEU A 189 -35.51 -42.11 1.79
CA LEU A 189 -35.91 -41.18 2.86
C LEU A 189 -37.40 -41.28 3.24
N HIS A 190 -38.18 -42.05 2.49
CA HIS A 190 -39.65 -42.04 2.58
C HIS A 190 -40.23 -40.61 2.53
N PHE A 191 -39.64 -39.77 1.69
CA PHE A 191 -39.96 -38.36 1.51
C PHE A 191 -40.35 -38.11 0.04
N HIS A 192 -41.24 -37.15 -0.22
CA HIS A 192 -41.59 -36.75 -1.59
C HIS A 192 -41.30 -35.27 -1.82
N PHE A 193 -40.47 -34.96 -2.81
CA PHE A 193 -40.19 -33.61 -3.30
C PHE A 193 -41.40 -33.09 -4.09
N ASP A 194 -41.77 -31.84 -3.84
CA ASP A 194 -42.77 -31.16 -4.66
C ASP A 194 -42.10 -30.62 -5.93
N ARG A 195 -42.35 -31.28 -7.07
CA ARG A 195 -41.81 -30.86 -8.39
C ARG A 195 -42.33 -29.48 -8.84
N ASN A 196 -43.36 -28.93 -8.19
CA ASN A 196 -43.87 -27.59 -8.49
C ASN A 196 -43.11 -26.48 -7.75
N LEU A 197 -42.29 -26.84 -6.76
CA LEU A 197 -41.45 -25.91 -6.01
C LEU A 197 -39.99 -26.05 -6.44
N SER A 198 -39.16 -25.07 -6.04
CA SER A 198 -37.73 -25.12 -6.32
C SER A 198 -37.08 -26.31 -5.64
N LEU A 199 -36.58 -27.27 -6.43
CA LEU A 199 -35.88 -28.44 -5.92
C LEU A 199 -34.65 -28.05 -5.10
N ASN A 200 -33.85 -27.07 -5.56
CA ASN A 200 -32.67 -26.60 -4.83
C ASN A 200 -33.01 -26.13 -3.40
N LEU A 201 -34.13 -25.44 -3.20
CA LEU A 201 -34.54 -25.00 -1.87
C LEU A 201 -34.98 -26.16 -0.99
N GLN A 202 -35.69 -27.14 -1.56
CA GLN A 202 -36.10 -28.35 -0.85
C GLN A 202 -34.89 -29.21 -0.45
N ILE A 203 -33.94 -29.42 -1.38
CA ILE A 203 -32.69 -30.16 -1.14
C ILE A 203 -31.89 -29.48 -0.03
N LYS A 204 -31.68 -28.16 -0.12
CA LYS A 204 -30.98 -27.37 0.90
C LYS A 204 -31.64 -27.44 2.28
N SER A 205 -32.98 -27.40 2.33
CA SER A 205 -33.73 -27.57 3.57
C SER A 205 -33.51 -28.97 4.18
N LEU A 206 -33.45 -29.99 3.33
CA LEU A 206 -33.22 -31.37 3.74
C LEU A 206 -31.79 -31.58 4.24
N ILE A 207 -30.78 -31.06 3.53
CA ILE A 207 -29.38 -31.07 3.96
C ILE A 207 -29.24 -30.43 5.35
N ASN A 208 -29.79 -29.22 5.54
CA ASN A 208 -29.75 -28.54 6.84
C ASN A 208 -30.45 -29.34 7.95
N ARG A 209 -31.47 -30.13 7.62
CA ARG A 209 -32.15 -31.02 8.58
C ARG A 209 -31.25 -32.19 8.97
N PHE A 210 -30.60 -32.84 8.01
CA PHE A 210 -29.69 -33.96 8.26
C PHE A 210 -28.47 -33.56 9.09
N PHE A 211 -27.94 -32.35 8.88
CA PHE A 211 -26.89 -31.81 9.75
C PHE A 211 -27.28 -31.83 11.23
N GLN A 212 -28.56 -31.62 11.52
CA GLN A 212 -29.09 -31.47 12.88
C GLN A 212 -29.68 -32.77 13.46
N GLU A 213 -29.65 -33.89 12.72
CA GLU A 213 -30.43 -35.10 13.02
C GLU A 213 -30.18 -35.65 14.43
N PHE A 214 -28.93 -35.65 14.89
CA PHE A 214 -28.54 -36.19 16.19
C PHE A 214 -28.34 -35.13 17.27
N ASN A 215 -28.72 -33.87 17.01
CA ASN A 215 -28.70 -32.85 18.04
C ASN A 215 -29.64 -33.26 19.18
N GLU A 216 -29.20 -33.03 20.42
CA GLU A 216 -29.86 -33.43 21.67
C GLU A 216 -29.70 -34.91 22.04
N THR A 217 -28.96 -35.68 21.24
CA THR A 217 -28.45 -36.99 21.66
C THR A 217 -27.11 -36.76 22.37
N GLU A 218 -26.81 -37.45 23.48
CA GLU A 218 -25.58 -37.18 24.28
C GLU A 218 -24.28 -37.64 23.58
N GLY A 219 -24.14 -37.40 22.27
CA GLY A 219 -22.99 -37.78 21.45
C GLY A 219 -21.69 -37.14 21.95
N HIS A 220 -20.60 -37.90 21.82
CA HIS A 220 -19.28 -37.49 22.34
C HIS A 220 -18.55 -36.52 21.40
N ASN A 221 -18.94 -36.45 20.14
CA ASN A 221 -18.31 -35.63 19.12
C ASN A 221 -19.31 -34.66 18.48
N ILE A 222 -18.76 -33.55 18.00
CA ILE A 222 -19.49 -32.51 17.26
C ILE A 222 -18.72 -32.18 15.99
N ALA A 223 -19.42 -31.58 15.03
CA ALA A 223 -18.84 -31.17 13.76
C ALA A 223 -19.45 -29.88 13.22
N ILE A 224 -18.69 -29.19 12.36
CA ILE A 224 -19.20 -28.15 11.48
C ILE A 224 -19.49 -28.81 10.13
N PHE A 225 -20.75 -29.18 9.89
CA PHE A 225 -21.12 -30.12 8.83
C PHE A 225 -20.69 -29.76 7.40
N PRO A 226 -20.84 -28.50 6.94
CA PRO A 226 -20.39 -28.14 5.59
C PRO A 226 -18.93 -28.54 5.33
N TYR A 227 -18.07 -28.41 6.34
CA TYR A 227 -16.65 -28.73 6.26
C TYR A 227 -16.36 -30.19 6.53
N TYR A 228 -17.00 -30.76 7.55
CA TYR A 228 -16.85 -32.18 7.87
C TYR A 228 -17.23 -33.09 6.71
N HIS A 229 -18.35 -32.81 6.03
CA HIS A 229 -18.79 -33.63 4.90
C HIS A 229 -17.88 -33.48 3.68
N LEU A 230 -17.43 -32.26 3.36
CA LEU A 230 -16.67 -31.99 2.13
C LEU A 230 -15.17 -32.26 2.25
N LEU A 231 -14.59 -32.01 3.43
CA LEU A 231 -13.14 -32.06 3.66
C LEU A 231 -12.71 -33.14 4.65
N GLY A 232 -13.65 -33.76 5.37
CA GLY A 232 -13.35 -34.75 6.41
C GLY A 232 -12.68 -34.17 7.67
N ASN A 233 -12.62 -32.84 7.80
CA ASN A 233 -12.03 -32.12 8.93
C ASN A 233 -13.11 -31.52 9.85
N CYS A 234 -12.75 -30.67 10.82
CA CYS A 234 -13.71 -29.98 11.70
C CYS A 234 -14.63 -30.93 12.51
N ARG A 235 -14.13 -32.11 12.85
CA ARG A 235 -14.72 -33.05 13.81
C ARG A 235 -13.89 -33.06 15.08
N PHE A 236 -14.52 -32.84 16.24
CA PHE A 236 -13.80 -32.78 17.51
C PHE A 236 -14.67 -33.19 18.71
N PRO A 237 -14.03 -33.56 19.83
CA PRO A 237 -14.76 -33.96 21.03
C PRO A 237 -15.59 -32.82 21.61
N ARG A 238 -16.85 -33.09 21.97
CA ARG A 238 -17.75 -32.13 22.63
C ARG A 238 -17.15 -31.52 23.89
N LYS A 239 -16.34 -32.31 24.62
CA LYS A 239 -15.63 -31.88 25.83
C LYS A 239 -14.73 -30.64 25.63
N ALA A 240 -14.32 -30.34 24.39
CA ALA A 240 -13.56 -29.13 24.10
C ALA A 240 -14.31 -27.85 24.51
N TYR A 241 -15.65 -27.91 24.55
CA TYR A 241 -16.56 -26.81 24.87
C TYR A 241 -17.21 -26.90 26.25
N GLU A 242 -16.73 -27.80 27.13
CA GLU A 242 -17.26 -27.94 28.50
C GLU A 242 -17.12 -26.65 29.30
N ASN A 243 -16.00 -25.95 29.11
CA ASN A 243 -15.70 -24.69 29.78
C ASN A 243 -15.46 -23.57 28.78
N THR A 244 -15.79 -22.35 29.21
CA THR A 244 -15.53 -21.12 28.44
C THR A 244 -14.46 -20.31 29.13
N ILE A 245 -13.48 -19.86 28.35
CA ILE A 245 -12.47 -18.89 28.78
C ILE A 245 -12.65 -17.57 28.02
N LEU A 246 -12.15 -16.47 28.60
CA LEU A 246 -12.16 -15.16 27.95
C LEU A 246 -10.77 -14.82 27.45
N LEU A 247 -10.57 -14.89 26.13
CA LEU A 247 -9.29 -14.57 25.49
C LEU A 247 -9.22 -13.10 25.08
N PRO A 248 -8.05 -12.45 25.19
CA PRO A 248 -7.86 -11.12 24.64
C PRO A 248 -7.86 -11.16 23.11
N PHE A 249 -8.56 -10.23 22.47
CA PHE A 249 -8.51 -10.03 21.03
C PHE A 249 -8.78 -8.56 20.72
N CYS A 250 -7.84 -7.90 20.06
CA CYS A 250 -7.87 -6.49 19.66
C CYS A 250 -8.31 -5.53 20.77
N GLY A 251 -7.77 -5.70 21.98
CA GLY A 251 -8.06 -4.86 23.14
C GLY A 251 -9.39 -5.16 23.84
N MET A 252 -10.14 -6.16 23.38
CA MET A 252 -11.36 -6.68 24.01
C MET A 252 -11.16 -8.10 24.53
N ARG A 253 -12.17 -8.66 25.19
CA ARG A 253 -12.16 -10.06 25.66
C ARG A 253 -13.41 -10.78 25.21
N PHE A 254 -13.22 -11.83 24.42
CA PHE A 254 -14.31 -12.62 23.85
C PHE A 254 -14.26 -14.08 24.35
N PRO A 255 -15.40 -14.75 24.42
CA PRO A 255 -15.46 -16.16 24.82
C PRO A 255 -14.78 -17.05 23.78
N ALA A 256 -14.03 -18.04 24.27
CA ALA A 256 -13.48 -19.13 23.50
C ALA A 256 -13.63 -20.43 24.29
N ALA A 257 -13.65 -21.56 23.59
CA ALA A 257 -13.68 -22.87 24.23
C ALA A 257 -12.37 -23.12 24.99
N GLU A 258 -12.41 -23.66 26.21
CA GLU A 258 -11.16 -23.96 26.95
C GLU A 258 -10.30 -25.00 26.22
N GLY A 259 -10.95 -25.97 25.55
CA GLY A 259 -10.28 -26.98 24.72
C GLY A 259 -9.97 -26.53 23.29
N TYR A 260 -9.72 -25.23 23.07
CA TYR A 260 -9.49 -24.67 21.73
C TYR A 260 -8.36 -25.36 20.94
N GLU A 261 -7.36 -25.95 21.60
CA GLU A 261 -6.28 -26.69 20.92
C GLU A 261 -6.84 -27.86 20.11
N MET A 262 -7.78 -28.63 20.68
CA MET A 262 -8.42 -29.75 19.96
C MET A 262 -9.22 -29.29 18.74
N ARG A 263 -9.81 -28.10 18.84
CA ARG A 263 -10.58 -27.46 17.78
C ARG A 263 -9.67 -26.99 16.64
N LEU A 264 -8.54 -26.36 16.95
CA LEU A 264 -7.55 -25.88 15.98
C LEU A 264 -6.78 -27.02 15.31
N ASP A 265 -6.42 -28.06 16.07
CA ASP A 265 -5.76 -29.26 15.54
C ASP A 265 -6.64 -29.97 14.49
N SER A 266 -7.97 -30.01 14.71
CA SER A 266 -8.93 -30.63 13.80
C SER A 266 -9.11 -29.88 12.48
N GLU A 267 -8.93 -28.55 12.48
CA GLU A 267 -9.10 -27.72 11.28
C GLU A 267 -7.80 -27.54 10.51
N TYR A 268 -6.70 -27.27 11.21
CA TYR A 268 -5.43 -26.85 10.60
C TYR A 268 -4.29 -27.87 10.77
N GLY A 269 -4.43 -28.88 11.64
CA GLY A 269 -3.33 -29.75 12.03
C GLY A 269 -2.29 -28.98 12.86
N ASP A 270 -1.09 -28.74 12.30
CA ASP A 270 -0.05 -27.96 12.97
C ASP A 270 -0.31 -26.44 12.84
N TRP A 271 -1.25 -25.93 13.63
CA TRP A 271 -1.69 -24.54 13.59
C TRP A 271 -0.64 -23.52 14.08
N HIS A 272 0.45 -23.98 14.70
CA HIS A 272 1.59 -23.13 15.03
C HIS A 272 2.39 -22.73 13.79
N LYS A 273 2.35 -23.56 12.72
CA LYS A 273 2.94 -23.22 11.43
C LYS A 273 2.10 -22.16 10.74
N LYS A 274 2.72 -21.03 10.43
CA LYS A 274 2.07 -19.96 9.66
C LYS A 274 1.96 -20.37 8.18
N SER A 275 0.75 -20.32 7.64
CA SER A 275 0.46 -20.39 6.21
C SER A 275 -0.38 -19.17 5.83
N LYS A 276 0.01 -18.55 4.72
CA LYS A 276 -0.61 -17.37 4.12
C LYS A 276 -1.55 -17.75 2.98
N SER A 277 -1.41 -18.97 2.44
CA SER A 277 -2.34 -19.53 1.46
C SER A 277 -3.52 -20.24 2.14
N GLY A 278 -4.55 -20.53 1.34
CA GLY A 278 -5.80 -21.12 1.82
C GLY A 278 -6.78 -20.06 2.33
N GLU A 279 -8.03 -20.19 1.88
CA GLU A 279 -9.24 -19.49 2.28
C GLU A 279 -10.41 -20.10 1.48
N ASP A 280 -11.62 -20.08 2.04
CA ASP A 280 -12.82 -20.59 1.36
C ASP A 280 -13.51 -19.53 0.49
N HIS A 281 -13.01 -18.30 0.50
CA HIS A 281 -13.55 -17.18 -0.26
C HIS A 281 -12.45 -16.36 -0.95
N ASN A 282 -12.87 -15.38 -1.74
CA ASN A 282 -11.96 -14.46 -2.42
C ASN A 282 -11.38 -13.45 -1.42
N TYR A 283 -10.05 -13.34 -1.35
CA TYR A 283 -9.38 -12.26 -0.64
C TYR A 283 -9.35 -10.95 -1.48
N PRO A 284 -9.60 -9.78 -0.85
CA PRO A 284 -10.23 -9.62 0.45
C PRO A 284 -11.74 -9.91 0.37
N CYS A 285 -12.38 -10.24 1.49
CA CYS A 285 -13.80 -10.59 1.62
C CYS A 285 -14.73 -9.54 0.99
N TYR A 286 -14.31 -8.28 0.97
CA TYR A 286 -15.04 -7.14 0.42
C TYR A 286 -14.75 -6.82 -1.05
N LYS A 287 -13.92 -7.62 -1.74
CA LYS A 287 -13.50 -7.39 -3.13
C LYS A 287 -14.69 -7.28 -4.08
N GLU A 288 -15.69 -8.15 -3.92
CA GLU A 288 -16.89 -8.17 -4.76
C GLU A 288 -17.79 -6.94 -4.53
N SER A 289 -17.81 -6.41 -3.31
CA SER A 289 -18.54 -5.19 -2.96
C SER A 289 -17.92 -3.92 -3.54
N GLU A 290 -16.64 -3.93 -3.93
CA GLU A 290 -15.96 -2.73 -4.44
C GLU A 290 -16.65 -2.15 -5.69
N GLU A 291 -17.09 -3.02 -6.61
CA GLU A 291 -17.79 -2.59 -7.82
C GLU A 291 -19.14 -1.96 -7.49
N HIS A 292 -19.92 -2.60 -6.61
CA HIS A 292 -21.23 -2.11 -6.21
C HIS A 292 -21.12 -0.73 -5.54
N VAL A 293 -20.22 -0.61 -4.57
CA VAL A 293 -19.98 0.62 -3.82
C VAL A 293 -19.46 1.73 -4.73
N SER A 294 -18.64 1.42 -5.74
CA SER A 294 -18.14 2.41 -6.71
C SER A 294 -19.25 3.06 -7.55
N ARG A 295 -20.41 2.38 -7.71
CA ARG A 295 -21.58 2.91 -8.43
C ARG A 295 -22.46 3.81 -7.56
N ILE A 296 -22.41 3.63 -6.23
CA ILE A 296 -23.24 4.36 -5.27
C ILE A 296 -22.52 5.59 -4.72
N LEU A 297 -21.23 5.44 -4.38
CA LEU A 297 -20.45 6.53 -3.83
C LEU A 297 -19.84 7.41 -4.93
N PRO A 298 -19.66 8.73 -4.69
CA PRO A 298 -19.00 9.59 -5.67
C PRO A 298 -17.63 9.06 -6.05
N ALA A 299 -17.18 9.29 -7.29
CA ALA A 299 -15.86 8.87 -7.78
C ALA A 299 -14.67 9.34 -6.90
N LYS A 300 -14.87 10.36 -6.07
CA LYS A 300 -13.87 10.87 -5.11
C LYS A 300 -13.75 10.03 -3.82
N ALA A 301 -14.65 9.08 -3.59
CA ALA A 301 -14.67 8.27 -2.37
C ALA A 301 -13.51 7.25 -2.33
N PHE A 302 -13.30 6.52 -3.43
CA PHE A 302 -12.16 5.63 -3.62
C PHE A 302 -11.49 5.99 -4.93
N PRO A 303 -10.71 7.08 -4.96
CA PRO A 303 -9.93 7.38 -6.14
C PRO A 303 -9.01 6.18 -6.38
N ARG A 304 -9.24 5.47 -7.49
CA ARG A 304 -8.28 4.52 -8.03
C ARG A 304 -7.38 5.30 -8.97
N TYR A 305 -6.08 5.13 -8.79
CA TYR A 305 -5.12 5.75 -9.69
C TYR A 305 -5.28 5.08 -11.06
N SER A 306 -5.62 5.89 -12.06
CA SER A 306 -5.61 5.48 -13.45
C SER A 306 -4.32 5.97 -14.10
N PHE A 307 -3.68 5.12 -14.89
CA PHE A 307 -2.43 5.48 -15.54
C PHE A 307 -2.68 6.53 -16.62
N GLN A 308 -2.02 7.68 -16.46
CA GLN A 308 -1.97 8.73 -17.47
C GLN A 308 -0.56 8.79 -18.06
N LYS A 309 -0.46 9.05 -19.36
CA LYS A 309 0.86 9.15 -20.03
C LYS A 309 1.70 10.27 -19.40
N GLU A 310 1.05 11.36 -19.03
CA GLU A 310 1.58 12.54 -18.36
C GLU A 310 2.25 12.21 -17.02
N SER A 311 1.86 11.09 -16.38
CA SER A 311 2.54 10.58 -15.19
C SER A 311 4.00 10.24 -15.49
N MET A 312 4.30 9.77 -16.70
CA MET A 312 5.67 9.44 -17.13
C MET A 312 6.38 10.61 -17.81
N GLU A 313 5.72 11.75 -18.00
CA GLU A 313 6.33 12.93 -18.61
C GLU A 313 7.22 13.68 -17.63
N ARG A 314 8.41 14.05 -18.12
CA ARG A 314 9.46 14.68 -17.33
C ARG A 314 10.06 15.86 -18.08
N ASN A 315 9.81 17.06 -17.57
CA ASN A 315 10.54 18.24 -18.00
C ASN A 315 11.94 18.24 -17.40
N LEU A 316 12.93 18.69 -18.17
CA LEU A 316 14.29 18.83 -17.68
C LEU A 316 14.34 19.92 -16.61
N VAL A 317 14.66 19.54 -15.38
CA VAL A 317 14.91 20.47 -14.27
C VAL A 317 16.39 20.41 -13.93
N ARG A 318 17.09 21.54 -14.07
CA ARG A 318 18.47 21.69 -13.61
C ARG A 318 18.44 22.24 -12.18
N SER A 319 19.12 21.56 -11.26
CA SER A 319 19.26 22.07 -9.89
C SER A 319 19.95 23.42 -9.88
N LEU A 320 19.72 24.23 -8.84
CA LEU A 320 20.38 25.53 -8.68
C LEU A 320 21.90 25.39 -8.77
N ARG A 321 22.45 24.35 -8.13
CA ARG A 321 23.87 23.99 -8.22
C ARG A 321 24.33 23.74 -9.66
N LYS A 322 23.61 22.92 -10.43
CA LYS A 322 23.95 22.66 -11.84
C LYS A 322 23.81 23.92 -12.70
N GLN A 323 22.88 24.81 -12.40
CA GLN A 323 22.75 26.10 -13.09
C GLN A 323 23.96 27.00 -12.84
N TYR A 324 24.39 27.14 -11.58
CA TYR A 324 25.53 27.99 -11.21
C TYR A 324 26.85 27.48 -11.80
N LEU A 325 27.07 26.15 -11.77
CA LEU A 325 28.22 25.55 -12.44
C LEU A 325 28.15 25.71 -13.97
N GLY A 326 26.95 25.71 -14.55
CA GLY A 326 26.71 25.97 -15.96
C GLY A 326 27.03 27.41 -16.39
N ILE A 327 26.82 28.41 -15.51
CA ILE A 327 27.23 29.80 -15.76
C ILE A 327 28.76 29.87 -15.90
N LEU A 328 29.50 29.20 -15.00
CA LEU A 328 30.96 29.13 -15.09
C LEU A 328 31.45 28.41 -16.34
N ASP A 329 30.75 27.36 -16.79
CA ASP A 329 31.01 26.72 -18.09
C ASP A 329 30.78 27.67 -19.26
N GLY A 330 29.79 28.57 -19.15
CA GLY A 330 29.59 29.68 -20.09
C GLY A 330 30.78 30.63 -20.14
N PHE A 331 31.33 31.02 -18.98
CA PHE A 331 32.54 31.87 -18.94
C PHE A 331 33.74 31.21 -19.61
N PHE A 332 33.95 29.89 -19.41
CA PHE A 332 35.00 29.17 -20.14
C PHE A 332 34.82 29.21 -21.66
N LEU A 333 33.58 29.10 -22.14
CA LEU A 333 33.29 29.13 -23.58
C LEU A 333 33.55 30.52 -24.16
N GLU A 334 33.13 31.57 -23.47
CA GLU A 334 33.37 32.95 -23.90
C GLU A 334 34.85 33.33 -23.80
N GLU A 335 35.60 32.87 -22.79
CA GLU A 335 37.07 33.05 -22.75
C GLU A 335 37.74 32.45 -24.00
N ARG A 336 37.36 31.22 -24.37
CA ARG A 336 37.86 30.56 -25.59
C ARG A 336 37.52 31.34 -26.85
N ARG A 337 36.32 31.91 -26.91
CA ARG A 337 35.91 32.79 -28.01
C ARG A 337 36.75 34.07 -28.03
N GLY A 338 37.10 34.60 -26.86
CA GLY A 338 38.04 35.72 -26.72
C GLY A 338 39.39 35.42 -27.36
N THR A 339 39.95 34.23 -27.11
CA THR A 339 41.18 33.74 -27.75
C THR A 339 41.09 33.79 -29.27
N GLU A 340 39.98 33.31 -29.83
CA GLU A 340 39.77 33.27 -31.28
C GLU A 340 39.68 34.66 -31.89
N LEU A 341 38.99 35.59 -31.22
CA LEU A 341 38.89 37.00 -31.65
C LEU A 341 40.27 37.67 -31.63
N LEU A 342 41.06 37.42 -30.59
CA LEU A 342 42.42 37.95 -30.46
C LEU A 342 43.35 37.41 -31.55
N GLN A 343 43.26 36.13 -31.87
CA GLN A 343 44.01 35.49 -32.96
C GLN A 343 43.65 36.08 -34.33
N LYS A 344 42.36 36.36 -34.57
CA LYS A 344 41.86 37.00 -35.80
C LYS A 344 42.15 38.51 -35.86
N GLY A 345 42.57 39.12 -34.75
CA GLY A 345 42.85 40.56 -34.66
C GLY A 345 41.59 41.42 -34.57
N GLU A 346 40.47 40.86 -34.12
CA GLU A 346 39.19 41.56 -33.95
C GLU A 346 39.11 42.27 -32.58
N TYR A 347 40.01 43.22 -32.32
CA TYR A 347 40.22 43.80 -30.98
C TYR A 347 38.98 44.50 -30.39
N ALA A 348 38.17 45.18 -31.22
CA ALA A 348 36.95 45.84 -30.73
C ALA A 348 35.89 44.84 -30.24
N ALA A 349 35.77 43.69 -30.93
CA ALA A 349 34.88 42.61 -30.52
C ALA A 349 35.40 41.92 -29.25
N TYR A 350 36.72 41.73 -29.15
CA TYR A 350 37.37 41.20 -27.95
C TYR A 350 37.17 42.12 -26.73
N GLN A 351 37.37 43.43 -26.87
CA GLN A 351 37.09 44.41 -25.80
C GLN A 351 35.62 44.35 -25.36
N SER A 352 34.70 44.29 -26.31
CA SER A 352 33.27 44.19 -26.00
C SER A 352 32.93 42.90 -25.24
N LEU A 353 33.58 41.80 -25.60
CA LEU A 353 33.42 40.52 -24.93
C LEU A 353 33.96 40.54 -23.49
N LEU A 354 35.13 41.13 -23.26
CA LEU A 354 35.71 41.26 -21.91
C LEU A 354 34.81 42.10 -21.00
N ALA A 355 34.23 43.18 -21.51
CA ALA A 355 33.27 43.99 -20.75
C ALA A 355 32.01 43.18 -20.38
N ALA A 356 31.46 42.42 -21.34
CA ALA A 356 30.31 41.57 -21.09
C ALA A 356 30.60 40.43 -20.10
N LEU A 357 31.79 39.82 -20.17
CA LEU A 357 32.27 38.82 -19.22
C LEU A 357 32.38 39.41 -17.80
N GLN A 358 32.91 40.63 -17.68
CA GLN A 358 33.06 41.29 -16.39
C GLN A 358 31.69 41.60 -15.77
N GLU A 359 30.77 42.18 -16.53
CA GLU A 359 29.39 42.43 -16.07
C GLU A 359 28.69 41.13 -15.66
N GLY A 360 28.84 40.06 -16.45
CA GLY A 360 28.31 38.74 -16.13
C GLY A 360 28.89 38.14 -14.85
N ALA A 361 30.21 38.29 -14.64
CA ALA A 361 30.89 37.81 -13.45
C ALA A 361 30.45 38.58 -12.20
N ILE A 362 30.25 39.90 -12.28
CA ILE A 362 29.72 40.71 -11.17
C ILE A 362 28.30 40.24 -10.79
N ALA A 363 27.40 40.13 -11.77
CA ALA A 363 26.03 39.69 -11.53
C ALA A 363 25.98 38.27 -10.95
N PHE A 364 26.83 37.36 -11.44
CA PHE A 364 26.95 36.02 -10.88
C PHE A 364 27.47 36.04 -9.44
N GLY A 365 28.38 36.95 -9.10
CA GLY A 365 28.91 37.12 -7.75
C GLY A 365 27.86 37.56 -6.74
N GLU A 366 26.95 38.45 -7.14
CA GLU A 366 25.80 38.84 -6.31
C GLU A 366 24.89 37.63 -6.03
N LEU A 367 24.49 36.90 -7.07
CA LEU A 367 23.65 35.70 -6.96
C LEU A 367 24.30 34.58 -6.14
N LEU A 368 25.61 34.39 -6.29
CA LEU A 368 26.37 33.40 -5.54
C LEU A 368 26.48 33.82 -4.08
N GLY A 369 26.80 35.08 -3.82
CA GLY A 369 26.97 35.64 -2.47
C GLY A 369 25.69 35.60 -1.63
N GLU A 370 24.51 35.74 -2.25
CA GLU A 370 23.22 35.50 -1.57
C GLU A 370 23.07 34.07 -1.06
N LYS A 371 23.67 33.09 -1.75
CA LYS A 371 23.47 31.67 -1.47
C LYS A 371 24.50 31.08 -0.52
N ILE A 372 25.78 31.39 -0.71
CA ILE A 372 26.89 30.82 0.08
C ILE A 372 27.51 31.83 1.06
N GLY A 373 27.04 33.07 1.06
CA GLY A 373 27.57 34.16 1.87
C GLY A 373 28.65 34.97 1.14
N LYS A 374 28.72 36.27 1.45
CA LYS A 374 29.67 37.21 0.81
C LYS A 374 31.13 36.98 1.19
N ASP A 375 31.38 36.33 2.32
CA ASP A 375 32.73 36.05 2.83
C ASP A 375 33.31 34.72 2.29
N ALA A 376 32.63 34.06 1.34
CA ALA A 376 33.06 32.79 0.78
C ALA A 376 34.28 32.95 -0.15
N GLU A 377 35.15 31.93 -0.21
CA GLU A 377 36.40 32.02 -0.97
C GLU A 377 36.14 32.11 -2.49
N SER A 378 35.06 31.49 -2.97
CA SER A 378 34.66 31.64 -4.36
C SER A 378 34.27 33.07 -4.72
N ILE A 379 33.76 33.89 -3.79
CA ILE A 379 33.50 35.30 -4.04
C ILE A 379 34.81 36.06 -4.25
N SER A 380 35.82 35.84 -3.39
CA SER A 380 37.15 36.45 -3.56
C SER A 380 37.86 36.02 -4.86
N LEU A 381 37.70 34.75 -5.26
CA LEU A 381 38.20 34.27 -6.55
C LEU A 381 37.49 34.96 -7.72
N LEU A 382 36.17 35.15 -7.62
CA LEU A 382 35.39 35.82 -8.67
C LEU A 382 35.72 37.32 -8.76
N GLU A 383 35.96 37.99 -7.63
CA GLU A 383 36.46 39.37 -7.61
C GLU A 383 37.83 39.48 -8.31
N SER A 384 38.72 38.52 -8.05
CA SER A 384 40.02 38.44 -8.73
C SER A 384 39.87 38.23 -10.24
N TYR A 385 38.89 37.41 -10.65
CA TYR A 385 38.56 37.22 -12.07
C TYR A 385 38.09 38.54 -12.72
N CYS A 386 37.18 39.26 -12.07
CA CYS A 386 36.67 40.55 -12.54
C CYS A 386 37.78 41.59 -12.72
N GLU A 387 38.74 41.65 -11.78
CA GLU A 387 39.89 42.55 -11.85
C GLU A 387 40.81 42.19 -13.02
N MET A 388 41.09 40.91 -13.24
CA MET A 388 41.90 40.46 -14.38
C MET A 388 41.24 40.78 -15.73
N LEU A 389 39.92 40.60 -15.84
CA LEU A 389 39.16 40.99 -17.04
C LEU A 389 39.25 42.49 -17.31
N TYR A 390 39.18 43.31 -16.26
CA TYR A 390 39.32 44.76 -16.39
C TYR A 390 40.69 45.17 -16.92
N GLN A 391 41.75 44.57 -16.39
CA GLN A 391 43.11 44.83 -16.83
C GLN A 391 43.32 44.43 -18.29
N ARG A 392 42.78 43.27 -18.70
CA ARG A 392 42.79 42.84 -20.11
C ARG A 392 42.02 43.82 -20.99
N TYR A 393 40.86 44.31 -20.54
CA TYR A 393 40.06 45.28 -21.29
C TYR A 393 40.85 46.59 -21.55
N GLN A 394 41.54 47.11 -20.54
CA GLN A 394 42.37 48.32 -20.68
C GLN A 394 43.52 48.14 -21.68
N ASN A 395 44.12 46.95 -21.72
CA ASN A 395 45.30 46.68 -22.54
C ASN A 395 44.98 46.22 -23.97
N ALA A 396 43.71 45.99 -24.32
CA ALA A 396 43.30 45.40 -25.60
C ALA A 396 43.43 46.32 -26.84
N SER A 397 44.39 47.26 -26.84
CA SER A 397 44.48 48.38 -27.79
C SER A 397 45.71 48.35 -28.74
N SER A 398 46.62 47.36 -28.66
CA SER A 398 47.88 47.37 -29.45
C SER A 398 48.40 45.97 -29.89
N PRO A 399 48.93 45.82 -31.12
CA PRO A 399 49.57 44.59 -31.60
C PRO A 399 50.83 44.15 -30.82
N GLU A 400 51.50 45.07 -30.13
CA GLU A 400 52.76 44.81 -29.41
C GLU A 400 52.56 44.02 -28.10
N GLU A 401 51.32 43.90 -27.61
CA GLU A 401 50.99 43.28 -26.32
C GLU A 401 50.44 41.85 -26.43
N LYS A 402 50.33 41.29 -27.65
CA LYS A 402 49.77 39.94 -27.89
C LYS A 402 50.36 38.82 -27.02
N LYS A 403 51.68 38.84 -26.78
CA LYS A 403 52.32 37.82 -25.92
C LYS A 403 51.93 37.94 -24.45
N LYS A 404 51.73 39.18 -23.98
CA LYS A 404 51.36 39.48 -22.60
C LYS A 404 49.88 39.12 -22.34
N GLU A 405 49.02 39.35 -23.34
CA GLU A 405 47.61 38.92 -23.26
C GLU A 405 47.45 37.40 -23.25
N ILE A 406 48.21 36.65 -24.05
CA ILE A 406 48.16 35.18 -24.04
C ILE A 406 48.54 34.62 -22.66
N MET A 407 49.54 35.21 -21.98
CA MET A 407 49.89 34.81 -20.62
C MET A 407 48.79 35.13 -19.60
N GLN A 408 48.20 36.32 -19.68
CA GLN A 408 47.09 36.72 -18.79
C GLN A 408 45.82 35.88 -19.03
N GLU A 409 45.61 35.41 -20.26
CA GLU A 409 44.52 34.50 -20.62
C GLU A 409 44.66 33.14 -19.92
N GLU A 410 45.85 32.52 -19.97
CA GLU A 410 46.14 31.27 -19.27
C GLU A 410 45.90 31.41 -17.75
N GLU A 411 46.27 32.55 -17.17
CA GLU A 411 46.00 32.86 -15.77
C GLU A 411 44.49 32.99 -15.47
N THR A 412 43.72 33.68 -16.32
CA THR A 412 42.25 33.80 -16.13
C THR A 412 41.54 32.45 -16.26
N VAL A 413 41.95 31.60 -17.19
CA VAL A 413 41.39 30.24 -17.36
C VAL A 413 41.73 29.36 -16.16
N SER A 414 42.96 29.45 -15.66
CA SER A 414 43.38 28.75 -14.43
C SER A 414 42.55 29.20 -13.22
N LEU A 415 42.31 30.50 -13.11
CA LEU A 415 41.53 31.09 -12.03
C LEU A 415 40.05 30.70 -12.10
N LEU A 416 39.44 30.70 -13.30
CA LEU A 416 38.09 30.16 -13.51
C LEU A 416 37.99 28.67 -13.13
N LYS A 417 39.06 27.89 -13.34
CA LYS A 417 39.09 26.47 -12.96
C LYS A 417 39.12 26.30 -11.45
N ALA A 418 39.95 27.09 -10.77
CA ALA A 418 39.98 27.15 -9.31
C ALA A 418 38.63 27.60 -8.74
N LEU A 419 38.01 28.63 -9.35
CA LEU A 419 36.69 29.12 -8.98
C LEU A 419 35.63 28.03 -9.13
N LYS A 420 35.56 27.35 -10.28
CA LYS A 420 34.59 26.27 -10.51
C LYS A 420 34.74 25.13 -9.50
N GLU A 421 35.98 24.73 -9.20
CA GLU A 421 36.25 23.71 -8.19
C GLU A 421 35.80 24.16 -6.80
N ARG A 422 36.09 25.42 -6.43
CA ARG A 422 35.74 25.99 -5.12
C ARG A 422 34.24 26.17 -4.95
N VAL A 423 33.54 26.73 -5.95
CA VAL A 423 32.05 26.77 -5.99
C VAL A 423 31.48 25.37 -5.89
N GLY A 424 32.11 24.41 -6.58
CA GLY A 424 31.77 22.99 -6.51
C GLY A 424 31.82 22.40 -5.08
N LYS A 425 32.71 22.89 -4.21
CA LYS A 425 32.85 22.43 -2.82
C LYS A 425 31.95 23.20 -1.85
N GLU A 426 31.81 24.52 -2.04
CA GLU A 426 31.04 25.40 -1.16
C GLU A 426 29.53 25.26 -1.37
N LEU A 427 29.08 25.15 -2.62
CA LEU A 427 27.67 24.97 -2.96
C LEU A 427 27.28 23.49 -2.92
N LYS A 428 27.14 22.90 -1.74
CA LYS A 428 26.91 21.45 -1.56
C LYS A 428 25.75 20.89 -2.40
N VAL A 429 25.83 19.61 -2.74
CA VAL A 429 24.70 18.88 -3.33
C VAL A 429 23.56 18.88 -2.31
N GLN A 430 22.36 19.27 -2.72
CA GLN A 430 21.22 19.38 -1.82
C GLN A 430 20.25 18.21 -1.99
N ALA A 431 19.99 17.49 -0.89
CA ALA A 431 19.02 16.41 -0.82
C ALA A 431 17.90 16.76 0.15
N VAL A 432 16.66 16.84 -0.34
CA VAL A 432 15.48 17.15 0.47
C VAL A 432 14.75 15.85 0.80
N PHE A 433 14.53 15.57 2.08
CA PHE A 433 13.79 14.41 2.58
C PHE A 433 12.42 14.84 3.08
N LEU A 434 11.36 14.38 2.40
CA LEU A 434 9.98 14.62 2.74
C LEU A 434 9.40 13.41 3.48
N LEU A 435 8.95 13.61 4.71
CA LEU A 435 8.33 12.58 5.55
C LEU A 435 7.08 13.15 6.23
N HIS A 436 6.02 12.35 6.31
CA HIS A 436 4.79 12.78 6.98
C HIS A 436 4.67 12.24 8.42
N ARG A 437 5.33 11.12 8.75
CA ARG A 437 5.39 10.57 10.12
C ARG A 437 6.82 10.47 10.65
N ALA A 438 7.00 10.73 11.94
CA ALA A 438 8.30 10.68 12.60
C ALA A 438 8.84 9.25 12.73
N LYS A 439 7.98 8.27 13.01
CA LYS A 439 8.39 6.86 13.14
C LYS A 439 8.99 6.27 11.86
N ASP A 440 8.54 6.75 10.70
CA ASP A 440 9.01 6.30 9.39
C ASP A 440 10.42 6.82 9.07
N PHE A 441 10.90 7.82 9.81
CA PHE A 441 12.26 8.35 9.64
C PHE A 441 13.34 7.31 9.94
N ALA A 442 13.04 6.28 10.75
CA ALA A 442 13.94 5.17 10.98
C ALA A 442 14.43 4.51 9.68
N GLY A 443 13.59 4.45 8.64
CA GLY A 443 13.93 3.87 7.34
C GLY A 443 14.82 4.74 6.46
N LEU A 444 15.00 6.03 6.78
CA LEU A 444 15.85 6.96 6.02
C LEU A 444 17.03 7.50 6.83
N ARG A 445 16.97 7.40 8.16
CA ARG A 445 17.98 7.92 9.07
C ARG A 445 19.41 7.46 8.72
N PRO A 446 19.67 6.15 8.50
CA PRO A 446 21.04 5.70 8.17
C PRO A 446 21.57 6.28 6.85
N LEU A 447 20.69 6.45 5.86
CA LEU A 447 21.03 7.11 4.59
C LEU A 447 21.39 8.58 4.82
N VAL A 448 20.57 9.32 5.57
CA VAL A 448 20.85 10.74 5.89
C VAL A 448 22.18 10.90 6.62
N ASP A 449 22.46 10.04 7.60
CA ASP A 449 23.70 10.07 8.37
C ASP A 449 24.94 9.81 7.50
N ALA A 450 24.82 8.90 6.52
CA ALA A 450 25.89 8.65 5.56
C ALA A 450 26.10 9.83 4.60
N LEU A 451 25.02 10.39 4.04
CA LEU A 451 25.12 11.50 3.08
C LEU A 451 25.70 12.77 3.70
N ARG A 452 25.40 13.05 4.97
CA ARG A 452 26.00 14.17 5.71
C ARG A 452 27.53 14.08 5.80
N LYS A 453 28.10 12.87 5.75
CA LYS A 453 29.55 12.64 5.72
C LYS A 453 30.16 12.88 4.33
N GLU A 454 29.37 12.71 3.27
CA GLU A 454 29.77 12.84 1.86
C GLU A 454 29.56 14.26 1.29
N ASN A 455 29.59 15.28 2.16
CA ASN A 455 29.38 16.70 1.80
C ASN A 455 28.02 17.00 1.11
N VAL A 456 26.97 16.25 1.44
CA VAL A 456 25.59 16.51 0.98
C VAL A 456 24.83 17.32 2.03
N ASP A 457 24.20 18.43 1.61
CA ASP A 457 23.28 19.20 2.44
C ASP A 457 21.92 18.50 2.49
N CYS A 458 21.67 17.77 3.58
CA CYS A 458 20.43 17.03 3.79
C CYS A 458 19.41 17.89 4.54
N LYS A 459 18.36 18.34 3.85
CA LYS A 459 17.21 19.03 4.44
C LYS A 459 16.13 18.01 4.80
N ILE A 460 15.75 17.94 6.07
CA ILE A 460 14.64 17.08 6.52
C ILE A 460 13.43 17.99 6.71
N ILE A 461 12.37 17.72 5.95
CA ILE A 461 11.15 18.51 5.94
C ILE A 461 9.97 17.59 6.30
N PRO A 462 9.56 17.55 7.57
CA PRO A 462 8.30 16.96 7.97
C PRO A 462 7.15 17.71 7.29
N ILE A 463 6.22 16.98 6.68
CA ILE A 463 5.06 17.55 5.97
C ILE A 463 3.76 17.15 6.64
N PRO A 464 2.72 18.01 6.62
CA PRO A 464 1.44 17.67 7.21
C PRO A 464 0.69 16.62 6.39
N TYR A 465 -0.16 15.85 7.07
CA TYR A 465 -1.05 14.87 6.48
C TYR A 465 -2.43 14.93 7.13
N TYR A 466 -3.43 14.38 6.43
CA TYR A 466 -4.83 14.47 6.79
C TYR A 466 -5.46 13.10 6.82
N ASP A 467 -6.30 12.84 7.81
CA ASP A 467 -7.20 11.70 7.77
C ASP A 467 -8.24 11.89 6.67
N LYS A 468 -8.55 10.82 5.95
CA LYS A 468 -9.57 10.82 4.90
C LYS A 468 -10.85 10.14 5.37
N ALA A 469 -11.97 10.83 5.20
CA ALA A 469 -13.27 10.20 5.21
C ALA A 469 -13.44 9.29 3.98
N VAL A 470 -14.43 8.40 4.03
CA VAL A 470 -14.82 7.51 2.92
C VAL A 470 -15.10 8.27 1.63
N ASN A 471 -15.67 9.48 1.70
CA ASN A 471 -16.02 10.28 0.53
C ASN A 471 -14.82 11.10 -0.03
N GLY A 472 -13.61 10.87 0.50
CA GLY A 472 -12.40 11.59 0.12
C GLY A 472 -12.19 12.93 0.83
N ALA A 473 -13.13 13.37 1.69
CA ALA A 473 -12.98 14.62 2.44
C ALA A 473 -11.87 14.49 3.50
N PHE A 474 -11.09 15.56 3.65
CA PHE A 474 -10.10 15.67 4.73
C PHE A 474 -10.81 15.93 6.07
N ARG A 475 -10.34 15.25 7.12
CA ARG A 475 -10.85 15.38 8.49
C ARG A 475 -9.81 16.05 9.37
N GLU A 476 -9.15 15.28 10.22
CA GLU A 476 -8.13 15.77 11.14
C GLU A 476 -6.81 15.99 10.40
N VAL A 477 -6.13 17.10 10.74
CA VAL A 477 -4.79 17.41 10.24
C VAL A 477 -3.76 17.04 11.29
N HIS A 478 -2.68 16.42 10.84
CA HIS A 478 -1.58 15.94 11.66
C HIS A 478 -0.26 16.55 11.19
N TYR A 479 0.59 16.90 12.14
CA TYR A 479 1.95 17.39 11.88
C TYR A 479 2.90 16.93 12.98
N GLU A 480 3.85 16.06 12.63
CA GLU A 480 4.75 15.41 13.59
C GLU A 480 6.15 16.02 13.62
N GLY A 481 6.35 17.25 13.09
CA GLY A 481 7.69 17.84 13.00
C GLY A 481 8.42 17.99 14.35
N GLY A 482 7.68 18.15 15.45
CA GLY A 482 8.23 18.19 16.81
C GLY A 482 8.60 16.83 17.40
N GLU A 483 8.21 15.72 16.76
CA GLU A 483 8.46 14.34 17.20
C GLU A 483 9.73 13.76 16.58
N PHE A 484 10.33 14.45 15.60
CA PHE A 484 11.59 14.03 14.99
C PHE A 484 12.76 14.14 16.00
N PRO A 485 13.79 13.28 15.87
CA PRO A 485 14.91 13.29 16.81
C PRO A 485 15.68 14.63 16.78
N LYS A 486 15.96 15.18 17.96
CA LYS A 486 16.50 16.55 18.15
C LYS A 486 17.89 16.75 17.57
N GLU A 487 18.63 15.68 17.34
CA GLU A 487 19.95 15.71 16.69
C GLU A 487 19.90 16.06 15.19
N TYR A 488 18.70 16.07 14.59
CA TYR A 488 18.50 16.49 13.20
C TYR A 488 17.94 17.91 13.14
N ALA A 489 18.59 18.77 12.34
CA ALA A 489 18.03 20.05 11.99
C ALA A 489 16.78 19.84 11.11
N ILE A 490 15.61 20.18 11.66
CA ILE A 490 14.32 20.11 10.97
C ILE A 490 14.06 21.45 10.27
N THR A 491 13.74 21.39 8.98
CA THR A 491 13.38 22.55 8.17
C THR A 491 11.86 22.66 8.15
N ASP A 492 11.34 23.86 8.48
CA ASP A 492 9.90 24.12 8.42
C ASP A 492 9.43 24.10 6.95
N TYR A 493 8.44 23.26 6.67
CA TYR A 493 7.85 23.09 5.35
C TYR A 493 7.26 24.37 4.76
N LYS A 494 6.85 25.33 5.61
CA LYS A 494 6.33 26.64 5.16
C LYS A 494 7.44 27.61 4.75
N SER A 495 8.66 27.38 5.20
CA SER A 495 9.80 28.27 4.97
C SER A 495 10.64 27.88 3.75
N TYR A 496 10.50 26.66 3.25
CA TYR A 496 11.31 26.13 2.17
C TYR A 496 10.70 26.44 0.80
N ASP A 497 11.38 27.27 0.02
CA ASP A 497 10.94 27.69 -1.33
C ASP A 497 11.55 26.76 -2.39
N PHE A 498 10.79 25.76 -2.83
CA PHE A 498 11.24 24.78 -3.82
C PHE A 498 11.61 25.38 -5.17
N GLU A 499 10.95 26.48 -5.58
CA GLU A 499 11.22 27.14 -6.87
C GLU A 499 12.54 27.91 -6.86
N LYS A 500 12.91 28.48 -5.70
CA LYS A 500 14.21 29.14 -5.54
C LYS A 500 15.35 28.17 -5.27
N GLU A 501 15.09 27.13 -4.48
CA GLU A 501 16.13 26.21 -4.04
C GLU A 501 16.52 25.20 -5.13
N LEU A 502 15.56 24.73 -5.94
CA LEU A 502 15.74 23.73 -7.00
C LEU A 502 16.72 22.62 -6.59
N PRO A 503 16.38 21.80 -5.58
CA PRO A 503 17.29 20.81 -5.00
C PRO A 503 17.79 19.80 -6.05
N ASP A 504 18.98 19.23 -5.81
CA ASP A 504 19.54 18.18 -6.68
C ASP A 504 18.72 16.90 -6.64
N CYS A 505 18.11 16.59 -5.49
CA CYS A 505 17.12 15.54 -5.38
C CYS A 505 16.06 15.84 -4.30
N ILE A 506 14.88 15.27 -4.49
CA ILE A 506 13.82 15.19 -3.48
C ILE A 506 13.54 13.72 -3.24
N VAL A 507 13.63 13.29 -1.98
CA VAL A 507 13.31 11.94 -1.52
C VAL A 507 11.95 11.98 -0.82
N MET A 508 11.01 11.17 -1.29
CA MET A 508 9.70 10.99 -0.68
C MET A 508 9.54 9.57 -0.15
N ASN A 509 8.82 9.42 0.96
CA ASN A 509 8.45 8.11 1.50
C ASN A 509 6.95 7.77 1.32
N SER A 510 6.13 8.73 0.90
CA SER A 510 4.70 8.55 0.62
C SER A 510 4.46 8.58 -0.88
N PRO A 511 4.19 7.43 -1.54
CA PRO A 511 3.98 7.37 -2.99
C PRO A 511 2.52 7.62 -3.40
N TYR A 512 1.64 7.86 -2.44
CA TYR A 512 0.20 7.70 -2.65
C TYR A 512 -0.49 8.93 -3.25
N ASP A 513 0.09 10.14 -3.13
CA ASP A 513 -0.60 11.42 -3.32
C ASP A 513 -1.98 11.44 -2.63
N GLU A 514 -3.09 11.55 -3.37
CA GLU A 514 -4.47 11.49 -2.89
C GLU A 514 -5.08 10.07 -2.83
N TYR A 515 -4.37 9.05 -3.30
CA TYR A 515 -4.94 7.73 -3.59
C TYR A 515 -4.91 6.74 -2.43
N ASN A 516 -4.25 7.08 -1.32
CA ASN A 516 -4.37 6.27 -0.11
C ASN A 516 -5.81 6.38 0.44
N PRO A 517 -6.46 5.26 0.83
CA PRO A 517 -7.86 5.28 1.25
C PRO A 517 -8.10 5.90 2.62
N VAL A 518 -7.08 5.93 3.50
CA VAL A 518 -7.26 6.34 4.90
C VAL A 518 -6.63 7.69 5.24
N PHE A 519 -5.63 8.13 4.48
CA PHE A 519 -4.99 9.43 4.68
C PHE A 519 -4.52 10.06 3.36
N SER A 520 -4.10 11.32 3.39
CA SER A 520 -3.34 11.94 2.31
C SER A 520 -2.42 13.02 2.84
N ILE A 521 -1.30 13.26 2.15
CA ILE A 521 -0.40 14.37 2.45
C ILE A 521 -0.95 15.69 1.87
N GLU A 522 -0.45 16.84 2.33
CA GLU A 522 -0.84 18.11 1.73
C GLU A 522 -0.52 18.17 0.23
N SER A 523 -1.50 18.64 -0.57
CA SER A 523 -1.47 18.50 -2.02
C SER A 523 -0.30 19.21 -2.70
N ALA A 524 0.28 20.23 -2.07
CA ALA A 524 1.50 20.87 -2.55
C ALA A 524 2.69 19.90 -2.67
N PHE A 525 2.70 18.84 -1.83
CA PHE A 525 3.74 17.81 -1.78
C PHE A 525 3.39 16.55 -2.58
N TYR A 526 2.30 16.56 -3.35
CA TYR A 526 2.03 15.47 -4.28
C TYR A 526 3.16 15.33 -5.28
N SER A 527 3.50 14.07 -5.60
CA SER A 527 4.61 13.71 -6.48
C SER A 527 4.51 14.37 -7.87
N ARG A 528 3.28 14.58 -8.38
CA ARG A 528 3.02 15.33 -9.64
C ARG A 528 3.48 16.79 -9.58
N ASN A 529 3.47 17.40 -8.40
CA ASN A 529 3.91 18.77 -8.17
C ASN A 529 5.42 18.79 -7.91
N LEU A 530 5.91 17.90 -7.04
CA LEU A 530 7.32 17.81 -6.65
C LEU A 530 8.27 17.60 -7.84
N LYS A 531 7.84 16.83 -8.85
CA LYS A 531 8.68 16.60 -10.03
C LYS A 531 9.10 17.92 -10.71
N ARG A 532 8.33 19.00 -10.59
CA ARG A 532 8.67 20.30 -11.20
C ARG A 532 9.89 20.98 -10.58
N PHE A 533 10.28 20.62 -9.37
CA PHE A 533 11.30 21.33 -8.60
C PHE A 533 12.65 20.60 -8.49
N THR A 534 12.75 19.38 -9.03
CA THR A 534 13.97 18.58 -8.96
C THR A 534 14.21 17.85 -10.26
N GLY A 535 15.48 17.62 -10.59
CA GLY A 535 15.88 16.71 -11.66
C GLY A 535 15.83 15.23 -11.24
N LYS A 536 15.73 14.96 -9.93
CA LYS A 536 15.67 13.61 -9.36
C LYS A 536 14.66 13.55 -8.22
N LEU A 537 13.47 13.04 -8.52
CA LEU A 537 12.48 12.63 -7.53
C LEU A 537 12.71 11.15 -7.21
N ILE A 538 12.97 10.83 -5.94
CA ILE A 538 13.32 9.48 -5.51
C ILE A 538 12.29 9.01 -4.51
N TYR A 539 11.69 7.84 -4.76
CA TYR A 539 10.83 7.16 -3.81
C TYR A 539 11.62 6.06 -3.09
N ILE A 540 11.57 6.06 -1.76
CA ILE A 540 12.09 4.99 -0.92
C ILE A 540 10.96 4.58 0.04
N PRO A 541 10.45 3.33 -0.03
CA PRO A 541 9.42 2.85 0.88
C PRO A 541 9.84 2.97 2.34
N TRP A 542 8.90 3.39 3.20
CA TRP A 542 9.11 3.48 4.65
C TRP A 542 9.07 2.11 5.36
N PHE A 543 8.90 1.03 4.61
CA PHE A 543 8.69 -0.32 5.12
C PHE A 543 9.49 -1.37 4.32
N VAL A 544 9.57 -2.58 4.86
CA VAL A 544 10.06 -3.79 4.19
C VAL A 544 9.08 -4.93 4.41
N THR A 545 8.83 -5.74 3.38
CA THR A 545 8.00 -6.95 3.46
C THR A 545 8.87 -8.20 3.38
N ASP A 546 8.29 -9.38 3.53
CA ASP A 546 8.89 -10.59 2.97
C ASP A 546 9.04 -10.43 1.45
N GLU A 547 9.94 -11.22 0.85
CA GLU A 547 10.00 -11.32 -0.61
C GLU A 547 8.67 -11.87 -1.13
N ILE A 548 8.15 -11.28 -2.20
CA ILE A 548 6.88 -11.67 -2.81
C ILE A 548 7.20 -12.33 -4.15
N ASP A 549 6.91 -13.62 -4.29
CA ASP A 549 6.94 -14.29 -5.59
C ASP A 549 5.52 -14.36 -6.18
N PRO A 550 5.22 -13.64 -7.27
CA PRO A 550 3.88 -13.64 -7.87
C PRO A 550 3.34 -15.02 -8.25
N GLU A 551 4.22 -16.00 -8.46
CA GLU A 551 3.85 -17.37 -8.83
C GLU A 551 3.65 -18.29 -7.61
N ASN A 552 4.03 -17.84 -6.41
CA ASN A 552 3.88 -18.59 -5.19
C ASN A 552 2.48 -18.36 -4.57
N PRO A 553 1.65 -19.40 -4.40
CA PRO A 553 0.32 -19.25 -3.82
C PRO A 553 0.31 -18.63 -2.41
N GLU A 554 1.35 -18.85 -1.60
CA GLU A 554 1.49 -18.24 -0.27
C GLU A 554 1.64 -16.71 -0.33
N ASP A 555 2.09 -16.18 -1.47
CA ASP A 555 2.31 -14.75 -1.66
C ASP A 555 1.16 -14.07 -2.40
N GLY A 556 0.11 -14.81 -2.81
CA GLY A 556 -1.01 -14.27 -3.59
C GLY A 556 -1.70 -13.07 -2.92
N LYS A 557 -1.97 -13.15 -1.61
CA LYS A 557 -2.58 -12.05 -0.82
C LYS A 557 -1.64 -10.86 -0.68
N ALA A 558 -0.34 -11.11 -0.49
CA ALA A 558 0.68 -10.06 -0.43
C ALA A 558 0.81 -9.35 -1.79
N PHE A 559 0.84 -10.11 -2.87
CA PHE A 559 0.86 -9.62 -4.25
C PHE A 559 -0.41 -8.84 -4.61
N TYR A 560 -1.58 -9.26 -4.10
CA TYR A 560 -2.80 -8.47 -4.20
C TYR A 560 -2.64 -7.10 -3.53
N ASN A 561 -2.15 -7.07 -2.28
CA ASN A 561 -1.98 -5.85 -1.49
C ASN A 561 -0.94 -4.88 -2.09
N MET A 562 -0.05 -5.32 -2.99
CA MET A 562 0.85 -4.43 -3.74
C MET A 562 0.11 -3.30 -4.46
N ARG A 563 -1.18 -3.45 -4.79
CA ARG A 563 -1.99 -2.38 -5.41
C ARG A 563 -2.03 -1.08 -4.57
N TYR A 564 -1.86 -1.17 -3.26
CA TYR A 564 -1.94 0.00 -2.38
C TYR A 564 -0.66 0.84 -2.33
N TYR A 565 0.48 0.33 -2.82
CA TYR A 565 1.76 1.03 -2.76
C TYR A 565 2.62 0.93 -4.03
N VAL A 566 2.25 0.08 -5.00
CA VAL A 566 2.93 -0.05 -6.30
C VAL A 566 2.15 0.64 -7.41
N THR A 567 0.84 0.42 -7.48
CA THR A 567 -0.04 0.97 -8.54
C THR A 567 -0.57 2.34 -8.13
N VAL A 568 0.36 3.23 -7.76
CA VAL A 568 0.10 4.56 -7.17
C VAL A 568 0.98 5.61 -7.85
N PRO A 569 0.55 6.89 -7.94
CA PRO A 569 1.21 7.88 -8.79
C PRO A 569 2.69 8.12 -8.48
N GLY A 570 3.09 8.09 -7.21
CA GLY A 570 4.47 8.37 -6.81
C GLY A 570 5.49 7.42 -7.43
N VAL A 571 5.12 6.16 -7.67
CA VAL A 571 5.98 5.17 -8.35
C VAL A 571 6.20 5.52 -9.82
N PHE A 572 5.17 6.04 -10.49
CA PHE A 572 5.26 6.49 -11.88
C PHE A 572 5.89 7.88 -12.02
N HIS A 573 5.70 8.77 -11.05
CA HIS A 573 6.24 10.13 -11.07
C HIS A 573 7.72 10.20 -10.65
N ALA A 574 8.17 9.33 -9.74
CA ALA A 574 9.56 9.30 -9.30
C ALA A 574 10.49 8.99 -10.49
N ASP A 575 11.68 9.58 -10.52
CA ASP A 575 12.75 9.19 -11.45
C ASP A 575 13.36 7.85 -11.03
N TYR A 576 13.44 7.60 -9.72
CA TYR A 576 13.93 6.34 -9.17
C TYR A 576 13.07 5.87 -8.00
N THR A 577 12.81 4.56 -7.95
CA THR A 577 12.20 3.88 -6.80
C THR A 577 13.18 2.84 -6.29
N ILE A 578 13.64 2.97 -5.04
CA ILE A 578 14.61 2.06 -4.43
C ILE A 578 13.86 1.06 -3.54
N VAL A 579 13.88 -0.22 -3.89
CA VAL A 579 13.22 -1.30 -3.15
C VAL A 579 14.24 -2.26 -2.55
N GLN A 580 13.80 -3.05 -1.57
CA GLN A 580 14.66 -3.86 -0.69
C GLN A 580 15.51 -4.94 -1.38
N SER A 581 15.18 -5.33 -2.61
CA SER A 581 15.87 -6.43 -3.30
C SER A 581 15.52 -6.47 -4.79
N GLU A 582 16.31 -7.23 -5.56
CA GLU A 582 15.98 -7.55 -6.96
C GLU A 582 14.73 -8.44 -7.09
N GLY A 583 14.43 -9.27 -6.08
CA GLY A 583 13.19 -10.05 -6.01
C GLY A 583 11.96 -9.14 -5.95
N MET A 584 11.97 -8.18 -5.02
CA MET A 584 10.92 -7.17 -4.92
C MET A 584 10.85 -6.25 -6.14
N LYS A 585 11.98 -5.93 -6.79
CA LYS A 585 11.96 -5.23 -8.08
C LYS A 585 11.19 -6.03 -9.13
N LYS A 586 11.43 -7.34 -9.24
CA LYS A 586 10.68 -8.22 -10.15
C LYS A 586 9.18 -8.21 -9.80
N ALA A 587 8.82 -8.36 -8.52
CA ALA A 587 7.43 -8.33 -8.08
C ALA A 587 6.73 -7.00 -8.43
N TYR A 588 7.40 -5.85 -8.24
CA TYR A 588 6.87 -4.55 -8.64
C TYR A 588 6.60 -4.48 -10.15
N LEU A 589 7.53 -4.96 -10.98
CA LEU A 589 7.38 -4.94 -12.43
C LEU A 589 6.23 -5.84 -12.91
N VAL A 590 6.08 -7.04 -12.34
CA VAL A 590 4.94 -7.92 -12.64
C VAL A 590 3.63 -7.28 -12.20
N LYS A 591 3.59 -6.63 -11.03
CA LYS A 591 2.39 -5.93 -10.56
C LYS A 591 2.02 -4.75 -11.46
N ILE A 592 3.00 -3.99 -11.91
CA ILE A 592 2.79 -2.87 -12.85
C ILE A 592 2.28 -3.39 -14.20
N LEU A 593 2.82 -4.49 -14.71
CA LEU A 593 2.31 -5.13 -15.93
C LEU A 593 0.83 -5.50 -15.79
N GLN A 594 0.47 -6.22 -14.72
CA GLN A 594 -0.93 -6.59 -14.45
C GLN A 594 -1.84 -5.35 -14.42
N PHE A 595 -1.41 -4.30 -13.71
CA PHE A 595 -2.15 -3.05 -13.62
C PHE A 595 -2.34 -2.38 -14.99
N LEU A 596 -1.29 -2.30 -15.81
CA LEU A 596 -1.39 -1.68 -17.14
C LEU A 596 -2.27 -2.50 -18.10
N GLU A 597 -2.26 -3.83 -18.01
CA GLU A 597 -3.17 -4.70 -18.77
C GLU A 597 -4.63 -4.53 -18.32
N GLU A 598 -4.88 -4.35 -17.02
CA GLU A 598 -6.21 -4.03 -16.48
C GLU A 598 -6.69 -2.66 -16.96
N GLU A 599 -5.82 -1.63 -16.93
CA GLU A 599 -6.12 -0.30 -17.45
C GLU A 599 -6.42 -0.33 -18.96
N GLU A 600 -5.66 -1.10 -19.74
CA GLU A 600 -5.89 -1.23 -21.19
C GLU A 600 -7.23 -1.92 -21.49
N LYS A 601 -7.62 -2.92 -20.70
CA LYS A 601 -8.94 -3.56 -20.81
C LYS A 601 -10.09 -2.61 -20.46
N LEU A 602 -9.89 -1.74 -19.47
CA LEU A 602 -10.92 -0.82 -18.97
C LEU A 602 -11.07 0.43 -19.86
N HIS A 603 -9.96 0.96 -20.37
CA HIS A 603 -9.91 2.28 -21.00
C HIS A 603 -9.46 2.25 -22.47
N GLY A 604 -9.15 1.07 -23.03
CA GLY A 604 -8.56 0.93 -24.35
C GLY A 604 -7.05 1.22 -24.33
N THR A 605 -6.45 1.48 -25.50
CA THR A 605 -4.99 1.68 -25.61
C THR A 605 -4.51 2.77 -24.65
N LEU A 606 -3.41 2.55 -23.92
CA LEU A 606 -2.83 3.49 -22.94
C LEU A 606 -2.64 4.91 -23.53
N GLY A 607 -3.65 5.76 -23.37
CA GLY A 607 -3.74 7.08 -23.97
C GLY A 607 -5.12 7.70 -23.78
N ILE A 608 -5.18 9.03 -23.90
CA ILE A 608 -6.40 9.84 -23.70
C ILE A 608 -7.46 9.49 -24.76
N GLU A 609 -8.75 9.42 -24.36
CA GLU A 609 -9.87 9.42 -25.32
C GLU A 609 -9.75 10.63 -26.26
N GLY A 610 -9.44 10.39 -27.53
CA GLY A 610 -9.35 11.43 -28.57
C GLY A 610 -7.93 11.86 -28.99
N ALA A 611 -6.86 11.19 -28.54
CA ALA A 611 -5.49 11.44 -29.03
C ALA A 611 -5.17 10.64 -30.31
N ASP A 612 -4.43 11.26 -31.25
CA ASP A 612 -3.85 10.61 -32.43
C ASP A 612 -3.01 9.37 -32.04
N GLU A 613 -2.95 8.35 -32.91
CA GLU A 613 -2.20 7.10 -32.68
C GLU A 613 -0.71 7.32 -32.36
N SER A 614 -0.13 8.47 -32.73
CA SER A 614 1.26 8.87 -32.44
C SER A 614 1.53 9.22 -30.97
N GLY A 615 0.48 9.40 -30.16
CA GLY A 615 0.57 9.78 -28.76
C GLY A 615 0.54 8.62 -27.76
N LYS A 616 0.26 7.39 -28.18
CA LYS A 616 0.05 6.24 -27.28
C LYS A 616 1.39 5.56 -26.96
N LYS A 617 1.63 5.21 -25.69
CA LYS A 617 2.76 4.33 -25.32
C LYS A 617 2.26 2.91 -25.21
N SER A 618 3.01 1.93 -25.72
CA SER A 618 2.69 0.53 -25.44
C SER A 618 3.02 0.18 -23.98
N ILE A 619 2.39 -0.89 -23.47
CA ILE A 619 2.74 -1.46 -22.16
C ILE A 619 4.26 -1.75 -22.10
N ASP A 620 4.83 -2.30 -23.17
CA ASP A 620 6.27 -2.60 -23.28
C ASP A 620 7.14 -1.35 -23.09
N GLU A 621 6.78 -0.23 -23.71
CA GLU A 621 7.52 1.03 -23.57
C GLU A 621 7.50 1.54 -22.13
N VAL A 622 6.35 1.46 -21.47
CA VAL A 622 6.22 1.84 -20.05
C VAL A 622 7.08 0.92 -19.19
N LEU A 623 7.03 -0.39 -19.40
CA LEU A 623 7.82 -1.37 -18.63
C LEU A 623 9.32 -1.22 -18.82
N VAL A 624 9.80 -0.94 -20.04
CA VAL A 624 11.23 -0.66 -20.28
C VAL A 624 11.71 0.55 -19.48
N ILE A 625 10.85 1.57 -19.35
CA ILE A 625 11.16 2.74 -18.52
C ILE A 625 11.13 2.34 -17.04
N MET A 626 10.08 1.66 -16.57
CA MET A 626 9.95 1.24 -15.16
C MET A 626 11.10 0.32 -14.72
N LEU A 627 11.58 -0.57 -15.60
CA LEU A 627 12.74 -1.44 -15.35
C LEU A 627 14.01 -0.66 -15.01
N LYS A 628 14.20 0.52 -15.60
CA LYS A 628 15.33 1.42 -15.33
C LYS A 628 15.12 2.26 -14.07
N LYS A 629 13.87 2.62 -13.78
CA LYS A 629 13.50 3.48 -12.64
C LYS A 629 13.47 2.72 -11.33
N ILE A 630 13.04 1.46 -11.32
CA ILE A 630 12.96 0.64 -10.11
C ILE A 630 14.30 -0.07 -9.89
N LEU A 631 14.89 0.12 -8.71
CA LEU A 631 16.21 -0.39 -8.33
C LEU A 631 16.06 -1.30 -7.10
N GLY A 632 16.47 -2.56 -7.21
CA GLY A 632 16.46 -3.52 -6.10
C GLY A 632 17.69 -3.39 -5.21
N ALA A 633 18.01 -2.17 -4.78
CA ALA A 633 19.29 -1.84 -4.16
C ALA A 633 19.33 -1.95 -2.62
N GLY A 634 18.23 -2.32 -1.97
CA GLY A 634 18.18 -2.53 -0.54
C GLY A 634 17.25 -1.60 0.23
N SER A 635 17.26 -1.72 1.54
CA SER A 635 16.57 -0.84 2.48
C SER A 635 17.42 -0.61 3.73
N CYS A 636 17.43 0.62 4.24
CA CYS A 636 18.12 0.91 5.50
C CYS A 636 17.46 0.21 6.71
N LEU A 637 16.21 -0.23 6.58
CA LEU A 637 15.52 -1.04 7.60
C LEU A 637 16.12 -2.45 7.75
N LEU A 638 16.90 -2.92 6.77
CA LEU A 638 17.61 -4.20 6.84
C LEU A 638 18.97 -4.08 7.54
N GLY A 639 19.34 -2.90 8.04
CA GLY A 639 20.59 -2.68 8.78
C GLY A 639 21.83 -2.98 7.94
N GLU A 640 22.68 -3.88 8.41
CA GLU A 640 23.95 -4.29 7.76
C GLU A 640 23.82 -5.58 6.93
N LYS A 641 22.60 -5.95 6.52
CA LYS A 641 22.37 -7.15 5.68
C LYS A 641 23.11 -7.03 4.35
N GLU A 642 24.11 -7.89 4.14
CA GLU A 642 24.95 -7.86 2.94
C GLU A 642 24.12 -7.94 1.65
N GLY A 643 24.39 -7.04 0.71
CA GLY A 643 23.72 -6.99 -0.60
C GLY A 643 22.35 -6.30 -0.60
N GLN A 644 21.78 -5.95 0.56
CA GLN A 644 20.43 -5.37 0.67
C GLN A 644 20.30 -4.30 1.77
N GLY A 645 21.38 -4.00 2.49
CA GLY A 645 21.37 -3.18 3.68
C GLY A 645 21.65 -1.71 3.38
N THR A 646 21.97 -0.98 4.44
CA THR A 646 22.25 0.46 4.42
C THR A 646 23.39 0.80 3.45
N LYS A 647 24.45 0.00 3.43
CA LYS A 647 25.63 0.24 2.59
C LYS A 647 25.28 0.25 1.11
N GLU A 648 24.45 -0.70 0.66
CA GLU A 648 24.02 -0.81 -0.72
C GLU A 648 23.09 0.33 -1.13
N VAL A 649 22.17 0.73 -0.24
CA VAL A 649 21.30 1.89 -0.44
C VAL A 649 22.11 3.17 -0.58
N VAL A 650 23.08 3.41 0.31
CA VAL A 650 23.96 4.59 0.27
C VAL A 650 24.77 4.62 -1.02
N SER A 651 25.38 3.49 -1.40
CA SER A 651 26.15 3.36 -2.65
C SER A 651 25.30 3.63 -3.89
N CYS A 652 24.08 3.09 -3.90
CA CYS A 652 23.10 3.36 -4.95
C CYS A 652 22.76 4.85 -5.02
N PHE A 653 22.41 5.46 -3.88
CA PHE A 653 21.99 6.85 -3.80
C PHE A 653 23.09 7.83 -4.24
N LEU A 654 24.33 7.64 -3.77
CA LEU A 654 25.47 8.47 -4.18
C LEU A 654 25.73 8.39 -5.68
N ARG A 655 25.56 7.20 -6.29
CA ARG A 655 25.64 7.04 -7.75
C ARG A 655 24.56 7.84 -8.46
N LEU A 656 23.33 7.83 -7.96
CA LEU A 656 22.24 8.64 -8.51
C LEU A 656 22.55 10.14 -8.40
N LEU A 657 23.14 10.60 -7.29
CA LEU A 657 23.54 12.00 -7.14
C LEU A 657 24.62 12.42 -8.13
N SER A 658 25.55 11.51 -8.47
CA SER A 658 26.66 11.77 -9.40
C SER A 658 26.28 11.84 -10.89
N GLN A 659 25.10 11.35 -11.27
CA GLN A 659 24.55 11.42 -12.64
C GLN A 659 23.92 12.80 -12.93
#